data_AF-A0A9P4IDM2-F1
#
_entry.id   AF-A0A9P4IDM2-F1
#
_cell.length_a   1.000
_cell.length_b   1.000
_cell.length_c   1.000
_cell.angle_alpha   90.00
_cell.angle_beta   90.00
_cell.angle_gamma   90.00
#
_symmetry.space_group_name_H-M   'P 1'
#
loop_
_entity.id
_entity.type
_entity.pdbx_description
1 polymer ?
#
loop_
_entity_poly.entity_id
_entity_poly.type
_entity_poly.pdbx_seq_one_letter_code
_entity_poly.pdbx_strand_id
1 'polypeptide(L)'
;MPIPAQISLSLELTRLVPAVLPILSYTAATVIKLARELKQHGSDLLVEEDLAVIFSRAKVAPSVENQFKNTVRIGSISPLTPNSEILLDAGPGATLRRALKDDYYLPTVIQLSLLVWMHEPTSLAATLVEAMRQRFELKVEHATPSPDFDGILKTLVAIQSQTSQYPWETLIELVESKFPSSMTGLDGVRTELKRLSPSTLLAAMDYLYLVQSLPEHRVMVIDNQMGAIPIIVWANCILGLGVDVLGCPDGDVHFGGSGEHQVVIKWNQKAASLRLSDLHPPTIYLKDASETVVLATLPEATQVEQLESEERLRLGGYLLKILRRKLNSPTIVPEGHPLHTEAVCFTIALAIVHARKLRRSAYGASKNSQPDILSAVETWKIQEASEVAFDGLEIPWDTVNSYTEAIFNSDGSLRLPPTLQKHSKKYNILHGMSYLNVVDVIEALSRLLLAFAHIVDIRACSQLPLVYSMDILVASSPIKGRDLVSLDCHVWFKMILTMLMGHKYGKELLGGLEGSLCLASARGWSAYIPTFEDNDPGNVDCESVFIKRGVPTNPRTEERRYLIVDGPIIRPLNPPRGPDLTPRIVERADTYTPRCVMPVLRRTEMWTTRSKAFCMSIRYHLEELVAGETRAYTLYTSPRYLNNALWGVDKTLLPCPHRDEEPQEKDLALDVATAAGFEWRLDFGPWPDESPRICICLVKGDARARWLVLGGILEDDSPDVPDATGLERRVLLRCDGCCVSCAVDRASDEAGKWLVVL
;
A
#
# COMPACT_ATOMS: atom_id res chain seq x y z
N MET A 1 -39.88 6.42 -14.71
CA MET A 1 -40.81 5.51 -13.99
C MET A 1 -40.62 5.69 -12.49
N PRO A 2 -41.67 5.74 -11.66
CA PRO A 2 -41.49 5.77 -10.21
C PRO A 2 -40.95 4.42 -9.73
N ILE A 3 -40.09 4.45 -8.72
CA ILE A 3 -39.65 3.25 -7.97
C ILE A 3 -40.90 2.42 -7.68
N PRO A 4 -40.96 1.13 -8.03
CA PRO A 4 -42.04 0.30 -7.54
C PRO A 4 -41.83 0.20 -6.03
N ALA A 5 -42.76 0.79 -5.27
CA ALA A 5 -42.89 0.66 -3.82
C ALA A 5 -42.86 -0.81 -3.34
N GLN A 6 -42.93 -1.77 -4.26
CA GLN A 6 -42.76 -3.21 -4.08
C GLN A 6 -41.43 -3.62 -3.43
N ILE A 7 -40.29 -2.93 -3.59
CA ILE A 7 -39.03 -3.39 -2.99
C ILE A 7 -39.05 -3.19 -1.46
N SER A 8 -39.47 -2.01 -0.99
CA SER A 8 -39.63 -1.73 0.45
C SER A 8 -40.81 -2.53 1.04
N LEU A 9 -41.93 -2.64 0.32
CA LEU A 9 -43.07 -3.47 0.74
C LEU A 9 -42.77 -4.97 0.74
N SER A 10 -41.90 -5.49 -0.12
CA SER A 10 -41.64 -6.94 -0.22
C SER A 10 -40.92 -7.50 1.01
N LEU A 11 -40.10 -6.70 1.67
CA LEU A 11 -39.46 -7.07 2.94
C LEU A 11 -40.45 -7.05 4.10
N GLU A 12 -41.43 -6.13 4.10
CA GLU A 12 -42.48 -6.07 5.15
C GLU A 12 -43.66 -7.03 4.91
N LEU A 13 -44.00 -7.34 3.64
CA LEU A 13 -45.12 -8.22 3.26
C LEU A 13 -44.85 -9.72 3.46
N THR A 14 -43.59 -10.13 3.67
CA THR A 14 -43.28 -11.54 4.01
C THR A 14 -43.95 -12.03 5.29
N ARG A 15 -44.53 -11.13 6.10
CA ARG A 15 -45.29 -11.46 7.31
C ARG A 15 -46.80 -11.64 7.13
N LEU A 16 -47.42 -11.30 5.99
CA LEU A 16 -48.88 -11.09 5.96
C LEU A 16 -49.73 -11.88 4.94
N VAL A 17 -49.20 -12.58 3.93
CA VAL A 17 -50.07 -13.35 2.98
C VAL A 17 -49.44 -14.67 2.47
N PRO A 18 -50.05 -15.85 2.73
CA PRO A 18 -49.45 -17.16 2.36
C PRO A 18 -49.58 -17.60 0.90
N ALA A 19 -50.40 -16.97 0.06
CA ALA A 19 -50.79 -17.54 -1.24
C ALA A 19 -49.89 -17.15 -2.44
N VAL A 20 -48.92 -16.24 -2.27
CA VAL A 20 -48.00 -15.76 -3.34
C VAL A 20 -46.55 -16.23 -3.12
N LEU A 21 -46.32 -17.09 -2.12
CA LEU A 21 -45.01 -17.48 -1.61
C LEU A 21 -44.05 -18.15 -2.61
N PRO A 22 -44.46 -19.05 -3.53
CA PRO A 22 -43.48 -19.81 -4.32
C PRO A 22 -42.72 -18.97 -5.37
N ILE A 23 -43.38 -18.00 -6.00
CA ILE A 23 -42.80 -17.18 -7.08
C ILE A 23 -42.07 -15.96 -6.50
N LEU A 24 -42.61 -15.34 -5.44
CA LEU A 24 -41.93 -14.26 -4.73
C LEU A 24 -40.74 -14.77 -3.89
N SER A 25 -40.77 -16.01 -3.39
CA SER A 25 -39.65 -16.56 -2.62
C SER A 25 -38.41 -16.78 -3.48
N TYR A 26 -38.55 -17.14 -4.77
CA TYR A 26 -37.41 -17.33 -5.65
C TYR A 26 -36.73 -15.99 -6.03
N THR A 27 -37.52 -14.97 -6.37
CA THR A 27 -36.99 -13.63 -6.67
C THR A 27 -36.44 -12.95 -5.42
N ALA A 28 -37.15 -13.02 -4.29
CA ALA A 28 -36.66 -12.51 -3.01
C ALA A 28 -35.39 -13.25 -2.55
N ALA A 29 -35.32 -14.57 -2.70
CA ALA A 29 -34.11 -15.34 -2.37
C ALA A 29 -32.93 -14.93 -3.25
N THR A 30 -33.16 -14.69 -4.55
CA THR A 30 -32.11 -14.24 -5.48
C THR A 30 -31.62 -12.83 -5.11
N VAL A 31 -32.53 -11.91 -4.79
CA VAL A 31 -32.19 -10.54 -4.36
C VAL A 31 -31.47 -10.55 -3.01
N ILE A 32 -31.94 -11.33 -2.03
CA ILE A 32 -31.27 -11.46 -0.73
C ILE A 32 -29.89 -12.11 -0.89
N LYS A 33 -29.74 -13.10 -1.78
CA LYS A 33 -28.46 -13.72 -2.09
C LYS A 33 -27.50 -12.69 -2.70
N LEU A 34 -27.94 -11.93 -3.69
CA LEU A 34 -27.14 -10.86 -4.31
C LEU A 34 -26.76 -9.79 -3.28
N ALA A 35 -27.70 -9.34 -2.44
CA ALA A 35 -27.43 -8.36 -1.39
C ALA A 35 -26.37 -8.87 -0.39
N ARG A 36 -26.41 -10.16 -0.03
CA ARG A 36 -25.39 -10.79 0.82
C ARG A 36 -24.04 -10.88 0.11
N GLU A 37 -24.02 -11.30 -1.16
CA GLU A 37 -22.80 -11.37 -1.97
C GLU A 37 -22.14 -9.98 -2.09
N LEU A 38 -22.91 -8.94 -2.45
CA LEU A 38 -22.42 -7.56 -2.50
C LEU A 38 -21.84 -7.10 -1.16
N LYS A 39 -22.57 -7.34 -0.06
CA LYS A 39 -22.10 -7.01 1.29
C LYS A 39 -20.82 -7.76 1.68
N GLN A 40 -20.67 -9.02 1.27
CA GLN A 40 -19.45 -9.82 1.50
C GLN A 40 -18.24 -9.28 0.72
N HIS A 41 -18.47 -8.77 -0.49
CA HIS A 41 -17.45 -8.10 -1.31
C HIS A 41 -17.22 -6.62 -0.92
N GLY A 42 -17.92 -6.14 0.11
CA GLY A 42 -17.77 -4.78 0.62
C GLY A 42 -18.47 -3.73 -0.22
N SER A 43 -19.60 -4.05 -0.86
CA SER A 43 -20.50 -3.12 -1.55
C SER A 43 -21.91 -3.19 -0.95
N ASP A 44 -22.81 -2.29 -1.33
CA ASP A 44 -24.22 -2.30 -0.90
C ASP A 44 -25.16 -2.27 -2.11
N LEU A 45 -26.17 -3.16 -2.10
CA LEU A 45 -27.13 -3.30 -3.19
C LEU A 45 -27.91 -2.01 -3.47
N LEU A 46 -28.36 -1.31 -2.42
CA LEU A 46 -29.15 -0.09 -2.56
C LEU A 46 -28.29 1.05 -3.07
N VAL A 47 -27.07 1.16 -2.54
CA VAL A 47 -26.12 2.18 -2.97
C VAL A 47 -25.70 1.99 -4.43
N GLU A 48 -25.44 0.76 -4.86
CA GLU A 48 -25.18 0.45 -6.27
C GLU A 48 -26.35 0.84 -7.18
N GLU A 49 -27.59 0.61 -6.73
CA GLU A 49 -28.79 1.00 -7.48
C GLU A 49 -28.92 2.52 -7.58
N ASP A 50 -28.78 3.24 -6.46
CA ASP A 50 -28.87 4.70 -6.45
C ASP A 50 -27.79 5.35 -7.34
N LEU A 51 -26.57 4.81 -7.33
CA LEU A 51 -25.51 5.24 -8.25
C LEU A 51 -25.85 4.86 -9.70
N ALA A 52 -26.40 3.67 -9.93
CA ALA A 52 -26.78 3.24 -11.27
C ALA A 52 -27.88 4.11 -11.87
N VAL A 53 -28.87 4.56 -11.10
CA VAL A 53 -29.90 5.51 -11.56
C VAL A 53 -29.31 6.78 -12.17
N ILE A 54 -28.08 7.15 -11.79
CA ILE A 54 -27.37 8.34 -12.28
C ILE A 54 -26.49 7.97 -13.47
N PHE A 55 -25.53 7.07 -13.26
CA PHE A 55 -24.45 6.83 -14.21
C PHE A 55 -24.83 5.86 -15.34
N SER A 56 -25.85 5.01 -15.16
CA SER A 56 -26.32 4.08 -16.21
C SER A 56 -26.95 4.76 -17.41
N ARG A 57 -27.37 6.03 -17.25
CA ARG A 57 -28.04 6.81 -18.30
C ARG A 57 -27.14 7.01 -19.51
N ALA A 58 -25.84 7.15 -19.28
CA ALA A 58 -24.88 7.49 -20.31
C ALA A 58 -24.52 6.27 -21.18
N LYS A 59 -24.46 6.48 -22.49
CA LYS A 59 -24.00 5.46 -23.44
C LYS A 59 -22.47 5.46 -23.47
N VAL A 60 -21.85 4.35 -23.12
CA VAL A 60 -20.39 4.20 -23.20
C VAL A 60 -19.98 3.96 -24.66
N ALA A 61 -18.84 4.54 -25.04
CA ALA A 61 -18.23 4.32 -26.34
C ALA A 61 -17.90 2.82 -26.52
N PRO A 62 -18.33 2.18 -27.62
CA PRO A 62 -18.15 0.73 -27.80
C PRO A 62 -16.70 0.26 -27.74
N SER A 63 -15.74 1.09 -28.13
CA SER A 63 -14.30 0.79 -28.06
C SER A 63 -13.84 0.60 -26.61
N VAL A 64 -14.17 1.56 -25.74
CA VAL A 64 -13.83 1.51 -24.31
C VAL A 64 -14.59 0.38 -23.63
N GLU A 65 -15.88 0.20 -23.92
CA GLU A 65 -16.68 -0.87 -23.32
C GLU A 65 -16.09 -2.26 -23.62
N ASN A 66 -15.75 -2.52 -24.89
CA ASN A 66 -15.16 -3.80 -25.30
C ASN A 66 -13.77 -4.01 -24.69
N GLN A 67 -12.92 -2.99 -24.72
CA GLN A 67 -11.59 -3.05 -24.09
C GLN A 67 -11.69 -3.30 -22.59
N PHE A 68 -12.63 -2.63 -21.92
CA PHE A 68 -12.89 -2.78 -20.50
C PHE A 68 -13.33 -4.20 -20.19
N LYS A 69 -14.38 -4.70 -20.85
CA LYS A 69 -14.89 -6.09 -20.71
C LYS A 69 -13.76 -7.11 -20.90
N ASN A 70 -12.91 -6.94 -21.92
CA ASN A 70 -11.83 -7.87 -22.21
C ASN A 70 -10.71 -7.86 -21.16
N THR A 71 -10.42 -6.69 -20.58
CA THR A 71 -9.33 -6.54 -19.60
C THR A 71 -9.75 -7.05 -18.23
N VAL A 72 -10.92 -6.64 -17.73
CA VAL A 72 -11.35 -6.92 -16.35
C VAL A 72 -11.93 -8.31 -16.13
N ARG A 73 -12.20 -9.07 -17.20
CA ARG A 73 -12.64 -10.48 -17.12
C ARG A 73 -11.54 -11.43 -16.67
N ILE A 74 -10.28 -11.03 -16.82
CA ILE A 74 -9.14 -11.88 -16.48
C ILE A 74 -8.98 -11.91 -14.97
N GLY A 75 -9.31 -13.04 -14.35
CA GLY A 75 -9.01 -13.28 -12.93
C GLY A 75 -7.66 -13.97 -12.76
N SER A 76 -6.93 -13.59 -11.71
CA SER A 76 -5.83 -14.42 -11.20
C SER A 76 -6.03 -14.63 -9.71
N ILE A 77 -5.79 -15.85 -9.27
CA ILE A 77 -5.82 -16.22 -7.85
C ILE A 77 -4.41 -16.65 -7.50
N SER A 78 -3.81 -15.97 -6.53
CA SER A 78 -2.50 -16.31 -6.01
C SER A 78 -2.64 -16.71 -4.54
N PRO A 79 -2.10 -17.85 -4.10
CA PRO A 79 -2.06 -18.15 -2.67
C PRO A 79 -1.23 -17.08 -1.93
N LEU A 80 -1.73 -16.61 -0.77
CA LEU A 80 -0.94 -15.74 0.10
C LEU A 80 0.31 -16.47 0.57
N THR A 81 0.12 -17.72 1.03
CA THR A 81 1.15 -18.74 1.28
C THR A 81 0.64 -20.10 0.78
N PRO A 82 1.51 -21.09 0.55
CA PRO A 82 1.10 -22.39 0.00
C PRO A 82 -0.04 -23.09 0.75
N ASN A 83 -0.18 -22.83 2.06
CA ASN A 83 -1.16 -23.46 2.93
C ASN A 83 -2.21 -22.49 3.50
N SER A 84 -2.25 -21.23 3.05
CA SER A 84 -3.16 -20.23 3.63
C SER A 84 -4.62 -20.52 3.28
N GLU A 85 -5.53 -20.31 4.24
CA GLU A 85 -6.97 -20.30 3.96
C GLU A 85 -7.39 -19.03 3.20
N ILE A 86 -6.60 -17.96 3.23
CA ILE A 86 -6.86 -16.71 2.53
C ILE A 86 -6.02 -16.65 1.26
N LEU A 87 -6.67 -16.35 0.13
CA LEU A 87 -6.03 -16.20 -1.17
C LEU A 87 -6.03 -14.73 -1.59
N LEU A 88 -5.16 -14.37 -2.52
CA LEU A 88 -5.16 -13.06 -3.18
C LEU A 88 -5.90 -13.20 -4.51
N ASP A 89 -7.11 -12.64 -4.59
CA ASP A 89 -7.97 -12.69 -5.79
C ASP A 89 -7.92 -11.35 -6.52
N ALA A 90 -7.39 -11.34 -7.74
CA ALA A 90 -7.31 -10.18 -8.62
C ALA A 90 -8.45 -10.15 -9.66
N GLY A 91 -9.44 -11.04 -9.54
CA GLY A 91 -10.55 -11.17 -10.47
C GLY A 91 -11.80 -10.36 -10.11
N PRO A 92 -12.82 -10.42 -11.00
CA PRO A 92 -14.07 -9.71 -10.80
C PRO A 92 -14.78 -10.20 -9.53
N GLY A 93 -15.14 -9.26 -8.65
CA GLY A 93 -15.99 -9.51 -7.47
C GLY A 93 -17.47 -9.38 -7.81
N ALA A 94 -18.36 -9.45 -6.81
CA ALA A 94 -19.80 -9.44 -7.05
C ALA A 94 -20.29 -8.20 -7.83
N THR A 95 -19.81 -7.00 -7.51
CA THR A 95 -20.16 -5.74 -8.20
C THR A 95 -19.84 -5.81 -9.69
N LEU A 96 -18.61 -6.16 -10.05
CA LEU A 96 -18.20 -6.25 -11.45
C LEU A 96 -18.84 -7.46 -12.16
N ARG A 97 -19.01 -8.60 -11.49
CA ARG A 97 -19.71 -9.77 -12.06
C ARG A 97 -21.16 -9.44 -12.41
N ARG A 98 -21.85 -8.64 -11.60
CA ARG A 98 -23.19 -8.13 -11.88
C ARG A 98 -23.18 -7.23 -13.11
N ALA A 99 -22.30 -6.23 -13.12
CA ALA A 99 -22.16 -5.30 -14.25
C ALA A 99 -21.79 -5.97 -15.57
N LEU A 100 -21.02 -7.07 -15.54
CA LEU A 100 -20.70 -7.82 -16.76
C LEU A 100 -21.86 -8.68 -17.28
N LYS A 101 -22.89 -8.93 -16.46
CA LYS A 101 -24.09 -9.70 -16.82
C LYS A 101 -25.27 -8.80 -17.19
N ASP A 102 -25.34 -7.64 -16.57
CA ASP A 102 -26.41 -6.67 -16.73
C ASP A 102 -25.84 -5.34 -17.21
N ASP A 103 -26.10 -5.05 -18.50
CA ASP A 103 -25.60 -3.86 -19.19
C ASP A 103 -26.09 -2.56 -18.53
N TYR A 104 -27.13 -2.60 -17.68
CA TYR A 104 -27.56 -1.43 -16.90
C TYR A 104 -26.48 -0.93 -15.92
N TYR A 105 -25.74 -1.82 -15.27
CA TYR A 105 -24.74 -1.44 -14.26
C TYR A 105 -23.35 -1.17 -14.85
N LEU A 106 -23.08 -1.62 -16.08
CA LEU A 106 -21.76 -1.49 -16.67
C LEU A 106 -21.29 -0.05 -16.87
N PRO A 107 -22.09 0.88 -17.42
CA PRO A 107 -21.68 2.28 -17.54
C PRO A 107 -21.33 2.90 -16.19
N THR A 108 -22.06 2.54 -15.14
CA THR A 108 -21.81 2.98 -13.76
C THR A 108 -20.44 2.52 -13.27
N VAL A 109 -20.12 1.24 -13.43
CA VAL A 109 -18.82 0.69 -13.02
C VAL A 109 -17.67 1.32 -13.81
N ILE A 110 -17.83 1.50 -15.13
CA ILE A 110 -16.79 2.12 -15.97
C ILE A 110 -16.51 3.56 -15.51
N GLN A 111 -17.55 4.39 -15.38
CA GLN A 111 -17.41 5.79 -15.00
C GLN A 111 -16.85 5.94 -13.58
N LEU A 112 -17.39 5.21 -12.60
CA LEU A 112 -16.90 5.26 -11.22
C LEU A 112 -15.47 4.72 -11.10
N SER A 113 -15.09 3.73 -11.93
CA SER A 113 -13.71 3.22 -11.93
C SER A 113 -12.69 4.25 -12.41
N LEU A 114 -13.04 5.11 -13.38
CA LEU A 114 -12.21 6.26 -13.74
C LEU A 114 -12.12 7.25 -12.58
N LEU A 115 -13.26 7.59 -11.97
CA LEU A 115 -13.30 8.61 -10.91
C LEU A 115 -12.47 8.20 -9.70
N VAL A 116 -12.60 6.96 -9.23
CA VAL A 116 -11.81 6.42 -8.11
C VAL A 116 -10.35 6.13 -8.49
N TRP A 117 -10.03 6.06 -9.79
CA TRP A 117 -8.66 6.02 -10.29
C TRP A 117 -7.98 7.40 -10.28
N MET A 118 -8.73 8.50 -10.42
CA MET A 118 -8.15 9.84 -10.45
C MET A 118 -8.23 10.56 -9.10
N HIS A 119 -9.16 10.17 -8.24
CA HIS A 119 -9.42 10.83 -6.97
C HIS A 119 -9.16 9.92 -5.78
N GLU A 120 -9.06 10.53 -4.60
CA GLU A 120 -8.98 9.83 -3.33
C GLU A 120 -10.40 9.34 -2.94
N PRO A 121 -10.58 8.06 -2.56
CA PRO A 121 -11.92 7.48 -2.37
C PRO A 121 -12.80 8.13 -1.30
N THR A 122 -12.23 8.56 -0.16
CA THR A 122 -12.98 9.19 0.95
C THR A 122 -13.57 10.53 0.52
N SER A 123 -12.77 11.42 -0.05
CA SER A 123 -13.22 12.73 -0.56
C SER A 123 -14.18 12.58 -1.74
N LEU A 124 -13.99 11.58 -2.61
CA LEU A 124 -14.93 11.26 -3.68
C LEU A 124 -16.28 10.78 -3.13
N ALA A 125 -16.28 9.90 -2.14
CA ALA A 125 -17.51 9.44 -1.49
C ALA A 125 -18.27 10.60 -0.83
N ALA A 126 -17.57 11.48 -0.10
CA ALA A 126 -18.17 12.67 0.52
C ALA A 126 -18.78 13.60 -0.52
N THR A 127 -18.08 13.83 -1.63
CA THR A 127 -18.56 14.68 -2.72
C THR A 127 -19.78 14.08 -3.44
N LEU A 128 -19.82 12.75 -3.61
CA LEU A 128 -20.97 12.06 -4.20
C LEU A 128 -22.21 12.11 -3.29
N VAL A 129 -22.04 11.89 -1.97
CA VAL A 129 -23.13 12.06 -0.99
C VAL A 129 -23.74 13.45 -1.11
N GLU A 130 -22.88 14.48 -1.11
CA GLU A 130 -23.31 15.87 -1.22
C GLU A 130 -24.00 16.17 -2.56
N ALA A 131 -23.42 15.71 -3.68
CA ALA A 131 -24.01 15.91 -4.99
C ALA A 131 -25.39 15.22 -5.12
N MET A 132 -25.54 14.01 -4.57
CA MET A 132 -26.83 13.31 -4.55
C MET A 132 -27.85 14.01 -3.67
N ARG A 133 -27.45 14.50 -2.49
CA ARG A 133 -28.31 15.33 -1.61
C ARG A 133 -28.82 16.56 -2.35
N GLN A 134 -27.94 17.27 -3.07
CA GLN A 134 -28.34 18.46 -3.83
C GLN A 134 -29.29 18.15 -4.97
N ARG A 135 -29.06 17.06 -5.71
CA ARG A 135 -29.98 16.62 -6.77
C ARG A 135 -31.37 16.33 -6.20
N PHE A 136 -31.43 15.74 -5.01
CA PHE A 136 -32.69 15.50 -4.30
C PHE A 136 -33.39 16.81 -3.89
N GLU A 137 -32.65 17.77 -3.33
CA GLU A 137 -33.18 19.09 -2.95
C GLU A 137 -33.68 19.91 -4.14
N LEU A 138 -32.98 19.81 -5.27
CA LEU A 138 -33.37 20.41 -6.55
C LEU A 138 -34.54 19.66 -7.23
N LYS A 139 -35.01 18.56 -6.63
CA LYS A 139 -36.10 17.72 -7.15
C LYS A 139 -35.83 17.24 -8.59
N VAL A 140 -34.57 16.93 -8.89
CA VAL A 140 -34.19 16.32 -10.17
C VAL A 140 -34.96 15.02 -10.34
N GLU A 141 -35.45 14.76 -11.55
CA GLU A 141 -36.23 13.55 -11.82
C GLU A 141 -35.41 12.29 -11.49
N HIS A 142 -36.04 11.36 -10.75
CA HIS A 142 -35.42 10.14 -10.24
C HIS A 142 -34.31 10.34 -9.20
N ALA A 143 -34.13 11.55 -8.65
CA ALA A 143 -33.25 11.74 -7.51
C ALA A 143 -33.83 11.07 -6.25
N THR A 144 -33.02 10.25 -5.59
CA THR A 144 -33.31 9.63 -4.30
C THR A 144 -32.59 10.35 -3.17
N PRO A 145 -33.05 10.24 -1.91
CA PRO A 145 -32.27 10.70 -0.77
C PRO A 145 -30.87 10.09 -0.81
N SER A 146 -29.84 10.86 -0.45
CA SER A 146 -28.46 10.37 -0.51
C SER A 146 -28.29 9.11 0.36
N PRO A 147 -27.62 8.07 -0.15
CA PRO A 147 -27.18 6.95 0.66
C PRO A 147 -26.13 7.40 1.68
N ASP A 148 -25.78 6.49 2.59
CA ASP A 148 -24.77 6.72 3.60
C ASP A 148 -23.36 6.80 3.02
N PHE A 149 -22.53 7.63 3.64
CA PHE A 149 -21.12 7.81 3.24
C PHE A 149 -20.34 6.47 3.21
N ASP A 150 -20.53 5.63 4.22
CA ASP A 150 -19.81 4.35 4.34
C ASP A 150 -20.22 3.39 3.21
N GLY A 151 -21.50 3.33 2.85
CA GLY A 151 -22.00 2.58 1.70
C GLY A 151 -21.41 3.03 0.36
N ILE A 152 -21.32 4.34 0.08
CA ILE A 152 -20.67 4.85 -1.14
C ILE A 152 -19.18 4.51 -1.13
N LEU A 153 -18.47 4.80 -0.05
CA LEU A 153 -17.03 4.54 0.07
C LEU A 153 -16.70 3.06 -0.19
N LYS A 154 -17.46 2.16 0.44
CA LYS A 154 -17.37 0.70 0.25
C LYS A 154 -17.54 0.29 -1.21
N THR A 155 -18.59 0.81 -1.86
CA THR A 155 -18.85 0.57 -3.28
C THR A 155 -17.70 1.06 -4.17
N LEU A 156 -17.16 2.26 -3.91
CA LEU A 156 -16.01 2.80 -4.64
C LEU A 156 -14.74 1.95 -4.48
N VAL A 157 -14.43 1.52 -3.26
CA VAL A 157 -13.26 0.65 -2.99
C VAL A 157 -13.44 -0.73 -3.65
N ALA A 158 -14.67 -1.27 -3.65
CA ALA A 158 -15.01 -2.49 -4.38
C ALA A 158 -14.79 -2.34 -5.89
N ILE A 159 -15.28 -1.25 -6.50
CA ILE A 159 -15.06 -0.95 -7.91
C ILE A 159 -13.56 -0.79 -8.20
N GLN A 160 -12.84 -0.01 -7.39
CA GLN A 160 -11.41 0.26 -7.57
C GLN A 160 -10.57 -1.04 -7.57
N SER A 161 -10.86 -1.96 -6.65
CA SER A 161 -10.12 -3.22 -6.59
C SER A 161 -10.45 -4.16 -7.75
N GLN A 162 -11.73 -4.27 -8.10
CA GLN A 162 -12.22 -5.21 -9.12
C GLN A 162 -11.91 -4.76 -10.56
N THR A 163 -11.65 -3.47 -10.77
CA THR A 163 -11.36 -2.88 -12.08
C THR A 163 -9.90 -2.47 -12.25
N SER A 164 -9.06 -2.76 -11.26
CA SER A 164 -7.65 -2.38 -11.17
C SER A 164 -6.76 -2.78 -12.36
N GLN A 165 -7.17 -3.80 -13.13
CA GLN A 165 -6.43 -4.24 -14.30
C GLN A 165 -6.61 -3.32 -15.51
N TYR A 166 -7.65 -2.47 -15.51
CA TYR A 166 -7.90 -1.57 -16.62
C TYR A 166 -6.91 -0.39 -16.61
N PRO A 167 -6.16 -0.17 -17.71
CA PRO A 167 -5.04 0.79 -17.75
C PRO A 167 -5.53 2.22 -18.00
N TRP A 168 -6.22 2.82 -17.03
CA TRP A 168 -6.70 4.21 -17.11
C TRP A 168 -5.58 5.21 -17.43
N GLU A 169 -4.34 4.92 -16.99
CA GLU A 169 -3.17 5.75 -17.28
C GLU A 169 -2.91 5.94 -18.78
N THR A 170 -3.21 4.97 -19.64
CA THR A 170 -2.97 5.10 -21.09
C THR A 170 -3.87 6.15 -21.71
N LEU A 171 -5.14 6.22 -21.27
CA LEU A 171 -6.07 7.25 -21.72
C LEU A 171 -5.71 8.62 -21.17
N ILE A 172 -5.24 8.67 -19.92
CA ILE A 172 -4.77 9.91 -19.28
C ILE A 172 -3.54 10.43 -20.03
N GLU A 173 -2.52 9.60 -20.25
CA GLU A 173 -1.29 9.97 -20.98
C GLU A 173 -1.60 10.44 -22.40
N LEU A 174 -2.57 9.82 -23.08
CA LEU A 174 -3.04 10.28 -24.40
C LEU A 174 -3.59 11.71 -24.33
N VAL A 175 -4.42 12.02 -23.33
CA VAL A 175 -4.94 13.38 -23.15
C VAL A 175 -3.82 14.36 -22.79
N GLU A 176 -2.94 14.00 -21.85
CA GLU A 176 -1.82 14.82 -21.40
C GLU A 176 -0.84 15.15 -22.53
N SER A 177 -0.62 14.23 -23.47
CA SER A 177 0.29 14.41 -24.60
C SER A 177 -0.10 15.57 -25.54
N LYS A 178 -1.38 15.99 -25.52
CA LYS A 178 -1.87 17.14 -26.30
C LYS A 178 -1.64 18.49 -25.63
N PHE A 179 -1.12 18.54 -24.41
CA PHE A 179 -0.88 19.77 -23.64
C PHE A 179 0.61 19.99 -23.30
N PRO A 180 1.57 19.85 -24.23
CA PRO A 180 2.99 19.79 -23.90
C PRO A 180 3.53 21.06 -23.23
N SER A 181 3.29 22.27 -23.77
CA SER A 181 3.83 23.49 -23.13
C SER A 181 3.04 23.86 -21.88
N SER A 182 1.74 23.63 -21.89
CA SER A 182 0.87 23.80 -20.71
C SER A 182 1.29 22.91 -19.54
N MET A 183 1.82 21.71 -19.80
CA MET A 183 2.27 20.77 -18.78
C MET A 183 3.69 21.01 -18.26
N THR A 184 4.52 21.78 -18.96
CA THR A 184 5.94 21.98 -18.62
C THR A 184 6.21 23.11 -17.63
N GLY A 185 5.36 24.15 -17.60
CA GLY A 185 5.48 25.26 -16.64
C GLY A 185 4.68 25.10 -15.34
N LEU A 186 3.96 23.98 -15.18
CA LEU A 186 2.84 23.85 -14.25
C LEU A 186 2.96 22.67 -13.28
N ASP A 187 4.15 22.38 -12.77
CA ASP A 187 4.35 21.33 -11.75
C ASP A 187 3.44 21.53 -10.51
N GLY A 188 3.00 22.76 -10.23
CA GLY A 188 1.99 23.09 -9.22
C GLY A 188 0.52 23.00 -9.68
N VAL A 189 0.22 23.15 -10.97
CA VAL A 189 -1.17 23.18 -11.51
C VAL A 189 -1.57 21.83 -12.14
N ARG A 190 -0.62 20.90 -12.36
CA ARG A 190 -0.93 19.53 -12.80
C ARG A 190 -1.94 18.82 -11.89
N THR A 191 -1.83 19.03 -10.58
CA THR A 191 -2.80 18.52 -9.61
C THR A 191 -4.20 19.08 -9.92
N GLU A 192 -4.31 20.37 -10.22
CA GLU A 192 -5.59 21.02 -10.54
C GLU A 192 -6.22 20.52 -11.84
N LEU A 193 -5.42 20.27 -12.87
CA LEU A 193 -5.92 19.69 -14.12
C LEU A 193 -6.48 18.28 -13.91
N LYS A 194 -5.99 17.54 -12.91
CA LYS A 194 -6.43 16.18 -12.55
C LYS A 194 -7.53 16.16 -11.48
N ARG A 195 -7.82 17.29 -10.85
CA ARG A 195 -8.75 17.43 -9.74
C ARG A 195 -10.07 17.98 -10.21
N LEU A 196 -11.10 17.16 -10.24
CA LEU A 196 -12.47 17.65 -10.42
C LEU A 196 -12.84 18.56 -9.25
N SER A 197 -13.54 19.66 -9.53
CA SER A 197 -14.23 20.39 -8.47
C SER A 197 -15.53 19.66 -8.09
N PRO A 198 -16.03 19.82 -6.86
CA PRO A 198 -17.36 19.37 -6.47
C PRO A 198 -18.47 19.86 -7.41
N SER A 199 -18.42 21.14 -7.83
CA SER A 199 -19.35 21.72 -8.81
C SER A 199 -19.30 21.00 -10.16
N THR A 200 -18.09 20.67 -10.63
CA THR A 200 -17.91 19.97 -11.91
C THR A 200 -18.45 18.54 -11.83
N LEU A 201 -18.21 17.83 -10.72
CA LEU A 201 -18.74 16.48 -10.53
C LEU A 201 -20.28 16.49 -10.51
N LEU A 202 -20.89 17.40 -9.74
CA LEU A 202 -22.34 17.56 -9.68
C LEU A 202 -22.93 17.84 -11.06
N ALA A 203 -22.35 18.79 -11.81
CA ALA A 203 -22.81 19.10 -13.15
C ALA A 203 -22.63 17.92 -14.11
N ALA A 204 -21.48 17.24 -14.08
CA ALA A 204 -21.16 16.12 -14.95
C ALA A 204 -22.12 14.92 -14.79
N MET A 205 -22.66 14.70 -13.59
CA MET A 205 -23.64 13.63 -13.30
C MET A 205 -24.93 13.75 -14.13
N ASP A 206 -25.33 14.95 -14.54
CA ASP A 206 -26.55 15.18 -15.32
C ASP A 206 -26.27 15.80 -16.71
N TYR A 207 -25.37 16.78 -16.80
CA TYR A 207 -25.18 17.58 -18.01
C TYR A 207 -24.55 16.78 -19.14
N LEU A 208 -23.60 15.89 -18.85
CA LEU A 208 -22.97 15.04 -19.88
C LEU A 208 -23.99 14.14 -20.57
N TYR A 209 -24.97 13.62 -19.82
CA TYR A 209 -26.04 12.82 -20.38
C TYR A 209 -27.04 13.67 -21.22
N LEU A 210 -27.37 14.88 -20.74
CA LEU A 210 -28.22 15.79 -21.49
C LEU A 210 -27.57 16.22 -22.82
N VAL A 211 -26.27 16.48 -22.80
CA VAL A 211 -25.49 16.76 -24.00
C VAL A 211 -25.44 15.54 -24.93
N GLN A 212 -25.19 14.34 -24.39
CA GLN A 212 -25.14 13.13 -25.19
C GLN A 212 -26.49 12.76 -25.84
N SER A 213 -27.60 13.02 -25.15
CA SER A 213 -28.95 12.73 -25.67
C SER A 213 -29.46 13.78 -26.67
N LEU A 214 -28.94 15.02 -26.61
CA LEU A 214 -29.33 16.13 -27.48
C LEU A 214 -28.09 16.90 -28.00
N PRO A 215 -27.18 16.24 -28.75
CA PRO A 215 -25.86 16.79 -29.09
C PRO A 215 -25.92 18.05 -29.95
N GLU A 216 -26.93 18.19 -30.81
CA GLU A 216 -27.14 19.37 -31.66
C GLU A 216 -27.76 20.57 -30.91
N HIS A 217 -28.30 20.33 -29.72
CA HIS A 217 -29.10 21.32 -28.99
C HIS A 217 -28.51 21.73 -27.66
N ARG A 218 -27.46 21.05 -27.19
CA ARG A 218 -26.92 21.23 -25.85
C ARG A 218 -25.40 21.25 -25.88
N VAL A 219 -24.82 22.25 -25.22
CA VAL A 219 -23.37 22.37 -25.03
C VAL A 219 -23.09 22.59 -23.55
N MET A 220 -22.19 21.79 -22.98
CA MET A 220 -21.68 22.00 -21.62
C MET A 220 -20.45 22.90 -21.68
N VAL A 221 -20.45 24.01 -20.95
CA VAL A 221 -19.35 24.97 -20.91
C VAL A 221 -18.79 25.05 -19.49
N ILE A 222 -17.49 24.80 -19.35
CA ILE A 222 -16.72 24.92 -18.11
C ILE A 222 -15.84 26.18 -18.22
N ASP A 223 -15.95 27.09 -17.27
CA ASP A 223 -15.34 28.42 -17.36
C ASP A 223 -13.84 28.49 -17.01
N ASN A 224 -13.25 27.41 -16.51
CA ASN A 224 -11.82 27.27 -16.27
C ASN A 224 -11.30 25.83 -16.48
N GLN A 225 -9.98 25.63 -16.37
CA GLN A 225 -9.30 24.36 -16.66
C GLN A 225 -9.21 23.38 -15.48
N MET A 226 -9.79 23.68 -14.31
CA MET A 226 -9.76 22.77 -13.16
C MET A 226 -10.51 21.48 -13.51
N GLY A 227 -9.88 20.33 -13.30
CA GLY A 227 -10.45 19.03 -13.66
C GLY A 227 -10.56 18.76 -15.16
N ALA A 228 -9.83 19.50 -16.00
CA ALA A 228 -9.91 19.32 -17.46
C ALA A 228 -9.57 17.89 -17.90
N ILE A 229 -8.53 17.26 -17.32
CA ILE A 229 -8.11 15.90 -17.71
C ILE A 229 -9.21 14.86 -17.42
N PRO A 230 -9.74 14.72 -16.18
CA PRO A 230 -10.81 13.77 -15.92
C PRO A 230 -12.06 14.04 -16.76
N ILE A 231 -12.42 15.30 -17.00
CA ILE A 231 -13.56 15.63 -17.88
C ILE A 231 -13.32 15.25 -19.33
N ILE A 232 -12.13 15.50 -19.89
CA ILE A 232 -11.81 15.09 -21.26
C ILE A 232 -11.87 13.57 -21.38
N VAL A 233 -11.27 12.82 -20.45
CA VAL A 233 -11.34 11.35 -20.48
C VAL A 233 -12.78 10.86 -20.34
N TRP A 234 -13.57 11.46 -19.45
CA TRP A 234 -14.96 11.07 -19.24
C TRP A 234 -15.84 11.40 -20.44
N ALA A 235 -15.87 12.65 -20.89
CA ALA A 235 -16.71 13.08 -22.00
C ALA A 235 -16.25 12.49 -23.34
N ASN A 236 -14.96 12.59 -23.67
CA ASN A 236 -14.47 12.15 -24.97
C ASN A 236 -14.22 10.64 -25.02
N CYS A 237 -13.40 10.11 -24.12
CA CYS A 237 -12.99 8.71 -24.24
C CYS A 237 -14.11 7.75 -23.81
N ILE A 238 -14.79 8.02 -22.69
CA ILE A 238 -15.85 7.14 -22.18
C ILE A 238 -17.18 7.37 -22.91
N LEU A 239 -17.60 8.63 -23.11
CA LEU A 239 -18.94 8.94 -23.67
C LEU A 239 -18.93 9.22 -25.17
N GLY A 240 -17.76 9.33 -25.80
CA GLY A 240 -17.64 9.58 -27.25
C GLY A 240 -18.02 11.00 -27.68
N LEU A 241 -18.02 11.97 -26.75
CA LEU A 241 -18.38 13.36 -27.02
C LEU A 241 -17.18 14.17 -27.57
N GLY A 242 -17.48 15.18 -28.39
CA GLY A 242 -16.54 16.21 -28.83
C GLY A 242 -16.21 17.18 -27.69
N VAL A 243 -14.93 17.35 -27.37
CA VAL A 243 -14.44 18.25 -26.32
C VAL A 243 -13.46 19.25 -26.90
N ASP A 244 -13.71 20.53 -26.66
CA ASP A 244 -12.86 21.65 -27.06
C ASP A 244 -12.25 22.30 -25.83
N VAL A 245 -10.94 22.54 -25.87
CA VAL A 245 -10.24 23.33 -24.86
C VAL A 245 -9.74 24.61 -25.51
N LEU A 246 -10.34 25.74 -25.13
CA LEU A 246 -10.15 27.04 -25.77
C LEU A 246 -9.20 27.93 -24.97
N GLY A 247 -8.34 28.69 -25.64
CA GLY A 247 -7.44 29.66 -25.02
C GLY A 247 -6.17 29.05 -24.41
N CYS A 248 -5.86 27.79 -24.74
CA CYS A 248 -4.63 27.13 -24.29
C CYS A 248 -3.38 27.87 -24.79
N PRO A 249 -2.27 27.89 -24.02
CA PRO A 249 -0.98 28.45 -24.45
C PRO A 249 -0.48 27.85 -25.77
N ASP A 250 -0.79 26.57 -26.01
CA ASP A 250 -0.40 25.80 -27.18
C ASP A 250 -1.33 26.00 -28.40
N GLY A 251 -2.34 26.85 -28.27
CA GLY A 251 -3.48 26.94 -29.20
C GLY A 251 -4.62 26.02 -28.79
N ASP A 252 -5.81 26.26 -29.37
CA ASP A 252 -7.02 25.51 -29.04
C ASP A 252 -6.86 24.02 -29.36
N VAL A 253 -7.32 23.16 -28.44
CA VAL A 253 -7.15 21.71 -28.54
C VAL A 253 -8.51 21.04 -28.71
N HIS A 254 -8.66 20.26 -29.78
CA HIS A 254 -9.88 19.49 -30.08
C HIS A 254 -9.70 17.99 -29.78
N PHE A 255 -10.73 17.41 -29.17
CA PHE A 255 -10.88 15.97 -28.95
C PHE A 255 -12.20 15.51 -29.56
N GLY A 256 -12.14 14.68 -30.60
CA GLY A 256 -13.33 14.22 -31.33
C GLY A 256 -13.07 14.11 -32.82
N GLY A 257 -13.99 13.45 -33.54
CA GLY A 257 -13.90 13.29 -35.01
C GLY A 257 -14.99 14.04 -35.78
N SER A 258 -16.06 14.49 -35.11
CA SER A 258 -17.27 15.03 -35.76
C SER A 258 -17.27 16.54 -35.98
N GLY A 259 -16.25 17.29 -35.51
CA GLY A 259 -16.18 18.75 -35.65
C GLY A 259 -17.20 19.55 -34.82
N GLU A 260 -18.21 18.89 -34.24
CA GLU A 260 -19.19 19.49 -33.32
C GLU A 260 -18.68 19.46 -31.87
N HIS A 261 -18.67 20.63 -31.23
CA HIS A 261 -18.22 20.82 -29.85
C HIS A 261 -19.39 20.64 -28.89
N GLN A 262 -19.34 19.59 -28.07
CA GLN A 262 -20.41 19.23 -27.13
C GLN A 262 -20.03 19.62 -25.70
N VAL A 263 -18.73 19.60 -25.40
CA VAL A 263 -18.16 20.10 -24.15
C VAL A 263 -17.08 21.13 -24.49
N VAL A 264 -17.14 22.30 -23.85
CA VAL A 264 -16.18 23.39 -24.05
C VAL A 264 -15.55 23.74 -22.71
N ILE A 265 -14.22 23.63 -22.62
CA ILE A 265 -13.44 23.99 -21.44
C ILE A 265 -12.66 25.26 -21.76
N LYS A 266 -12.90 26.33 -21.00
CA LYS A 266 -12.18 27.59 -21.18
C LYS A 266 -10.89 27.56 -20.38
N TRP A 267 -9.77 27.79 -21.05
CA TRP A 267 -8.47 27.89 -20.40
C TRP A 267 -8.23 29.31 -19.88
N ASN A 268 -8.15 29.45 -18.56
CA ASN A 268 -7.81 30.74 -17.97
C ASN A 268 -6.29 30.91 -17.96
N GLN A 269 -5.75 31.75 -18.85
CA GLN A 269 -4.32 32.03 -18.90
C GLN A 269 -3.78 32.69 -17.63
N LYS A 270 -4.62 33.47 -16.92
CA LYS A 270 -4.21 34.11 -15.65
C LYS A 270 -3.98 33.06 -14.55
N ALA A 271 -4.74 31.97 -14.58
CA ALA A 271 -4.62 30.88 -13.62
C ALA A 271 -3.26 30.16 -13.67
N ALA A 272 -2.56 30.18 -14.81
CA ALA A 272 -1.21 29.62 -14.91
C ALA A 272 -0.17 30.37 -14.05
N SER A 273 -0.47 31.60 -13.63
CA SER A 273 0.39 32.44 -12.79
C SER A 273 -0.06 32.55 -11.33
N LEU A 274 -1.24 32.03 -10.99
CA LEU A 274 -1.83 32.12 -9.65
C LEU A 274 -1.34 30.98 -8.76
N ARG A 275 -1.29 31.22 -7.44
CA ARG A 275 -1.04 30.14 -6.48
C ARG A 275 -2.27 29.23 -6.42
N LEU A 276 -2.03 27.97 -6.05
CA LEU A 276 -3.07 26.93 -5.88
C LEU A 276 -4.30 27.39 -5.07
N SER A 277 -4.09 28.23 -4.05
CA SER A 277 -5.16 28.78 -3.20
C SER A 277 -6.09 29.78 -3.89
N ASP A 278 -5.65 30.33 -5.01
CA ASP A 278 -6.29 31.49 -5.64
C ASP A 278 -7.12 31.07 -6.87
N LEU A 279 -7.10 29.78 -7.23
CA LEU A 279 -7.90 29.25 -8.31
C LEU A 279 -9.32 28.94 -7.82
N HIS A 280 -10.28 29.78 -8.21
CA HIS A 280 -11.69 29.53 -7.90
C HIS A 280 -12.21 28.26 -8.60
N PRO A 281 -13.08 27.47 -7.95
CA PRO A 281 -13.75 26.36 -8.61
C PRO A 281 -14.54 26.85 -9.84
N PRO A 282 -14.65 26.04 -10.90
CA PRO A 282 -15.34 26.44 -12.12
C PRO A 282 -16.85 26.57 -11.91
N THR A 283 -17.42 27.51 -12.67
CA THR A 283 -18.85 27.55 -12.98
C THR A 283 -19.12 26.73 -14.23
N ILE A 284 -20.17 25.92 -14.18
CA ILE A 284 -20.55 25.04 -15.27
C ILE A 284 -21.90 25.45 -15.80
N TYR A 285 -21.97 25.71 -17.10
CA TYR A 285 -23.20 26.09 -17.80
C TYR A 285 -23.63 24.98 -18.75
N LEU A 286 -24.91 24.65 -18.74
CA LEU A 286 -25.55 23.91 -19.84
C LEU A 286 -26.26 24.93 -20.72
N LYS A 287 -25.84 25.04 -21.97
CA LYS A 287 -26.41 25.96 -22.95
C LYS A 287 -27.27 25.25 -23.97
N ASP A 288 -28.18 25.99 -24.59
CA ASP A 288 -28.91 25.55 -25.77
C ASP A 288 -28.21 25.91 -27.09
N ALA A 289 -28.79 25.53 -28.23
CA ALA A 289 -28.30 25.88 -29.56
C ALA A 289 -28.25 27.39 -29.84
N SER A 290 -28.97 28.20 -29.06
CA SER A 290 -28.96 29.67 -29.15
C SER A 290 -27.98 30.30 -28.14
N GLU A 291 -27.05 29.52 -27.58
CA GLU A 291 -26.08 29.93 -26.57
C GLU A 291 -26.71 30.44 -25.26
N THR A 292 -28.00 30.18 -25.03
CA THR A 292 -28.71 30.59 -23.82
C THR A 292 -28.46 29.59 -22.71
N VAL A 293 -28.13 30.08 -21.52
CA VAL A 293 -27.91 29.23 -20.34
C VAL A 293 -29.24 28.63 -19.89
N VAL A 294 -29.35 27.30 -19.93
CA VAL A 294 -30.51 26.54 -19.49
C VAL A 294 -30.36 26.08 -18.05
N LEU A 295 -29.17 25.60 -17.68
CA LEU A 295 -28.82 25.25 -16.31
C LEU A 295 -27.45 25.82 -15.97
N ALA A 296 -27.24 26.16 -14.70
CA ALA A 296 -25.95 26.58 -14.19
C ALA A 296 -25.68 25.88 -12.86
N THR A 297 -24.46 25.38 -12.70
CA THR A 297 -23.93 24.88 -11.43
C THR A 297 -22.84 25.81 -10.96
N LEU A 298 -23.11 26.54 -9.88
CA LEU A 298 -22.19 27.50 -9.28
C LEU A 298 -21.26 26.80 -8.27
N PRO A 299 -20.03 27.30 -8.06
CA PRO A 299 -19.11 26.80 -7.02
C PRO A 299 -19.74 26.71 -5.63
N GLU A 300 -20.57 27.70 -5.26
CA GLU A 300 -21.22 27.82 -3.96
C GLU A 300 -22.36 26.80 -3.76
N ALA A 301 -22.72 26.06 -4.80
CA ALA A 301 -23.73 25.02 -4.68
C ALA A 301 -23.29 23.93 -3.69
N THR A 302 -21.99 23.64 -3.58
CA THR A 302 -21.44 22.54 -2.78
C THR A 302 -20.86 22.96 -1.44
N GLN A 303 -21.26 22.26 -0.37
CA GLN A 303 -20.68 22.45 0.97
C GLN A 303 -19.33 21.74 1.17
N VAL A 304 -19.02 20.75 0.33
CA VAL A 304 -17.73 20.07 0.35
C VAL A 304 -16.67 21.01 -0.23
N GLU A 305 -15.66 21.34 0.59
CA GLU A 305 -14.64 22.31 0.21
C GLU A 305 -13.78 21.83 -0.96
N GLN A 306 -13.43 20.54 -0.99
CA GLN A 306 -12.48 20.02 -1.97
C GLN A 306 -12.65 18.52 -2.21
N LEU A 307 -12.60 18.13 -3.49
CA LEU A 307 -12.41 16.76 -3.93
C LEU A 307 -10.92 16.55 -4.20
N GLU A 308 -10.29 15.57 -3.58
CA GLU A 308 -8.85 15.39 -3.69
C GLU A 308 -8.47 14.53 -4.89
N SER A 309 -7.50 14.99 -5.68
CA SER A 309 -6.92 14.19 -6.75
C SER A 309 -5.69 13.45 -6.26
N GLU A 310 -5.54 12.21 -6.74
CA GLU A 310 -4.34 11.42 -6.54
C GLU A 310 -3.77 11.07 -7.91
N GLU A 311 -2.68 11.73 -8.27
CA GLU A 311 -1.94 11.30 -9.44
C GLU A 311 -1.27 9.96 -9.16
N ARG A 312 -1.41 9.02 -10.10
CA ARG A 312 -0.86 7.67 -9.97
C ARG A 312 0.11 7.41 -11.12
N LEU A 313 1.23 6.80 -10.79
CA LEU A 313 2.28 6.42 -11.72
C LEU A 313 2.61 4.93 -11.50
N ARG A 314 2.85 4.19 -12.58
CA ARG A 314 3.37 2.82 -12.47
C ARG A 314 4.75 2.83 -11.80
N LEU A 315 5.08 1.77 -11.06
CA LEU A 315 6.41 1.56 -10.48
C LEU A 315 7.50 1.59 -11.56
N GLY A 316 7.23 1.00 -12.72
CA GLY A 316 8.04 1.10 -13.93
C GLY A 316 8.23 2.56 -14.34
N GLY A 317 9.46 3.07 -14.24
CA GLY A 317 9.80 4.46 -14.56
C GLY A 317 9.29 5.48 -13.53
N TYR A 318 8.81 5.04 -12.36
CA TYR A 318 8.27 5.91 -11.32
C TYR A 318 9.24 7.02 -10.91
N LEU A 319 10.47 6.65 -10.52
CA LEU A 319 11.48 7.60 -10.06
C LEU A 319 12.00 8.47 -11.20
N LEU A 320 12.07 7.94 -12.42
CA LEU A 320 12.45 8.73 -13.60
C LEU A 320 11.42 9.82 -13.89
N LYS A 321 10.13 9.50 -13.84
CA LYS A 321 9.05 10.49 -14.04
C LYS A 321 9.10 11.59 -12.97
N ILE A 322 9.31 11.24 -11.70
CA ILE A 322 9.47 12.23 -10.61
C ILE A 322 10.70 13.11 -10.86
N LEU A 323 11.85 12.50 -11.16
CA LEU A 323 13.09 13.20 -11.39
C LEU A 323 12.98 14.19 -12.56
N ARG A 324 12.45 13.74 -13.70
CA ARG A 324 12.26 14.59 -14.89
C ARG A 324 11.35 15.78 -14.58
N ARG A 325 10.26 15.58 -13.85
CA ARG A 325 9.36 16.69 -13.45
C ARG A 325 10.11 17.72 -12.61
N LYS A 326 10.86 17.27 -11.59
CA LYS A 326 11.61 18.17 -10.73
C LYS A 326 12.73 18.93 -11.45
N LEU A 327 13.43 18.28 -12.37
CA LEU A 327 14.45 18.94 -13.19
C LEU A 327 13.85 19.86 -14.27
N ASN A 328 12.62 19.57 -14.73
CA ASN A 328 11.93 20.35 -15.75
C ASN A 328 11.10 21.51 -15.21
N SER A 329 10.76 21.52 -13.91
CA SER A 329 10.02 22.60 -13.26
C SER A 329 10.52 24.03 -13.59
N PRO A 330 11.85 24.31 -13.66
CA PRO A 330 12.36 25.63 -14.04
C PRO A 330 12.65 25.83 -15.53
N THR A 331 13.01 24.75 -16.23
CA THR A 331 13.53 24.78 -17.60
C THR A 331 13.26 23.45 -18.26
N ILE A 332 12.67 23.46 -19.45
CA ILE A 332 12.44 22.24 -20.23
C ILE A 332 13.80 21.64 -20.60
N VAL A 333 14.13 20.50 -20.00
CA VAL A 333 15.27 19.67 -20.38
C VAL A 333 14.78 18.63 -21.39
N PRO A 334 15.35 18.60 -22.61
CA PRO A 334 14.98 17.60 -23.62
C PRO A 334 15.12 16.17 -23.12
N GLU A 335 14.31 15.26 -23.68
CA GLU A 335 14.50 13.83 -23.46
C GLU A 335 15.89 13.40 -23.95
N GLY A 336 16.53 12.48 -23.22
CA GLY A 336 17.89 12.04 -23.52
C GLY A 336 19.01 13.00 -23.11
N HIS A 337 18.69 14.17 -22.51
CA HIS A 337 19.73 15.08 -22.03
C HIS A 337 20.61 14.43 -20.94
N PRO A 338 21.95 14.59 -20.97
CA PRO A 338 22.89 13.94 -20.04
C PRO A 338 22.62 14.19 -18.55
N LEU A 339 22.00 15.33 -18.23
CA LEU A 339 21.55 15.69 -16.88
C LEU A 339 20.70 14.60 -16.24
N HIS A 340 19.79 13.97 -17.00
CA HIS A 340 18.92 12.91 -16.47
C HIS A 340 19.74 11.66 -16.12
N THR A 341 20.62 11.22 -17.01
CA THR A 341 21.50 10.06 -16.78
C THR A 341 22.42 10.29 -15.59
N GLU A 342 23.06 11.45 -15.50
CA GLU A 342 23.96 11.79 -14.39
C GLU A 342 23.21 11.86 -13.06
N ALA A 343 21.99 12.44 -13.05
CA ALA A 343 21.13 12.48 -11.88
C ALA A 343 20.72 11.09 -11.40
N VAL A 344 20.29 10.21 -12.30
CA VAL A 344 19.95 8.82 -11.98
C VAL A 344 21.17 8.09 -11.43
N CYS A 345 22.33 8.18 -12.08
CA CYS A 345 23.55 7.53 -11.61
C CYS A 345 23.94 7.99 -10.20
N PHE A 346 23.83 9.29 -9.95
CA PHE A 346 24.17 9.86 -8.65
C PHE A 346 23.15 9.49 -7.56
N THR A 347 21.85 9.41 -7.88
CA THR A 347 20.82 8.88 -6.97
C THR A 347 21.07 7.42 -6.60
N ILE A 348 21.41 6.56 -7.57
CA ILE A 348 21.74 5.16 -7.32
C ILE A 348 23.00 5.05 -6.46
N ALA A 349 24.05 5.80 -6.80
CA ALA A 349 25.28 5.82 -6.04
C ALA A 349 25.04 6.22 -4.57
N LEU A 350 24.19 7.22 -4.34
CA LEU A 350 23.80 7.66 -3.02
C LEU A 350 22.99 6.59 -2.26
N ALA A 351 22.08 5.89 -2.93
CA ALA A 351 21.35 4.77 -2.33
C ALA A 351 22.30 3.65 -1.89
N ILE A 352 23.30 3.29 -2.70
CA ILE A 352 24.32 2.29 -2.34
C ILE A 352 25.10 2.73 -1.10
N VAL A 353 25.49 4.00 -1.00
CA VAL A 353 26.17 4.53 0.19
C VAL A 353 25.25 4.54 1.42
N HIS A 354 23.98 4.92 1.25
CA HIS A 354 23.00 4.91 2.33
C HIS A 354 22.71 3.50 2.85
N ALA A 355 22.59 2.51 1.96
CA ALA A 355 22.40 1.09 2.34
C ALA A 355 23.46 0.60 3.32
N ARG A 356 24.73 0.99 3.10
CA ARG A 356 25.85 0.61 3.99
C ARG A 356 25.81 1.27 5.37
N LYS A 357 24.98 2.30 5.56
CA LYS A 357 24.84 3.06 6.82
C LYS A 357 23.56 2.71 7.58
N LEU A 358 22.69 1.89 7.02
CA LEU A 358 21.44 1.49 7.68
C LEU A 358 21.74 0.51 8.83
N ARG A 359 21.15 0.78 9.99
CA ARG A 359 21.13 -0.15 11.13
C ARG A 359 19.69 -0.38 11.56
N ARG A 360 19.36 -1.59 11.99
CA ARG A 360 18.06 -1.90 12.57
C ARG A 360 18.00 -1.34 13.99
N SER A 361 16.89 -0.71 14.31
CA SER A 361 16.48 -0.45 15.69
C SER A 361 15.74 -1.68 16.17
N ALA A 362 16.18 -2.31 17.26
CA ALA A 362 15.37 -3.36 17.86
C ALA A 362 14.07 -2.74 18.38
N TYR A 363 12.96 -3.46 18.21
CA TYR A 363 11.65 -3.03 18.69
C TYR A 363 11.68 -2.90 20.22
N GLY A 364 11.15 -1.80 20.75
CA GLY A 364 10.95 -1.55 22.19
C GLY A 364 12.19 -1.27 23.05
N ALA A 365 13.41 -1.63 22.65
CA ALA A 365 14.57 -1.41 23.52
C ALA A 365 15.04 0.06 23.60
N SER A 366 15.60 0.41 24.77
CA SER A 366 16.12 1.76 25.06
C SER A 366 17.29 2.13 24.14
N LYS A 367 17.40 3.41 23.76
CA LYS A 367 18.43 3.92 22.83
C LYS A 367 19.88 3.68 23.26
N ASN A 368 20.14 3.32 24.52
CA ASN A 368 21.49 3.28 25.10
C ASN A 368 22.09 1.86 25.20
N SER A 369 21.34 0.80 24.89
CA SER A 369 21.78 -0.59 25.14
C SER A 369 21.89 -1.47 23.90
N GLN A 370 21.60 -0.96 22.69
CA GLN A 370 21.50 -1.80 21.51
C GLN A 370 22.81 -1.89 20.70
N PRO A 371 23.20 -3.09 20.24
CA PRO A 371 24.25 -3.26 19.24
C PRO A 371 23.82 -2.72 17.87
N ASP A 372 24.78 -2.23 17.09
CA ASP A 372 24.54 -1.79 15.71
C ASP A 372 24.33 -3.00 14.78
N ILE A 373 23.10 -3.53 14.72
CA ILE A 373 22.74 -4.56 13.74
C ILE A 373 22.65 -3.91 12.37
N LEU A 374 23.67 -4.09 11.53
CA LEU A 374 23.67 -3.54 10.17
C LEU A 374 22.57 -4.18 9.31
N SER A 375 21.83 -3.33 8.60
CA SER A 375 20.93 -3.75 7.52
C SER A 375 21.80 -4.02 6.30
N ALA A 376 21.75 -5.26 5.79
CA ALA A 376 22.55 -5.68 4.65
C ALA A 376 21.69 -5.67 3.38
N VAL A 377 21.43 -4.48 2.83
CA VAL A 377 20.83 -4.39 1.49
C VAL A 377 21.91 -4.69 0.46
N GLU A 378 21.75 -5.81 -0.23
CA GLU A 378 22.70 -6.22 -1.26
C GLU A 378 22.64 -5.28 -2.46
N THR A 379 23.80 -4.93 -3.03
CA THR A 379 23.89 -3.97 -4.15
C THR A 379 23.09 -4.42 -5.37
N TRP A 380 22.99 -5.73 -5.63
CA TRP A 380 22.22 -6.25 -6.75
C TRP A 380 20.71 -5.99 -6.62
N LYS A 381 20.16 -5.95 -5.39
CA LYS A 381 18.74 -5.56 -5.17
C LYS A 381 18.49 -4.10 -5.55
N ILE A 382 19.45 -3.22 -5.22
CA ILE A 382 19.39 -1.80 -5.61
C ILE A 382 19.48 -1.67 -7.13
N GLN A 383 20.34 -2.48 -7.77
CA GLN A 383 20.43 -2.55 -9.23
C GLN A 383 19.10 -2.95 -9.86
N GLU A 384 18.50 -4.08 -9.46
CA GLU A 384 17.21 -4.51 -10.01
C GLU A 384 16.10 -3.49 -9.78
N ALA A 385 16.05 -2.89 -8.58
CA ALA A 385 15.10 -1.84 -8.29
C ALA A 385 15.32 -0.60 -9.17
N SER A 386 16.57 -0.24 -9.48
CA SER A 386 16.89 0.90 -10.33
C SER A 386 16.49 0.68 -11.79
N GLU A 387 16.67 -0.54 -12.31
CA GLU A 387 16.25 -0.91 -13.66
C GLU A 387 14.74 -0.75 -13.84
N VAL A 388 13.94 -1.15 -12.84
CA VAL A 388 12.48 -0.98 -12.87
C VAL A 388 12.09 0.48 -12.63
N ALA A 389 12.62 1.10 -11.57
CA ALA A 389 12.16 2.41 -11.13
C ALA A 389 12.61 3.56 -12.05
N PHE A 390 13.68 3.36 -12.82
CA PHE A 390 14.16 4.28 -13.86
C PHE A 390 14.00 3.74 -15.28
N ASP A 391 13.04 2.83 -15.49
CA ASP A 391 12.72 2.27 -16.80
C ASP A 391 12.61 3.34 -17.90
N GLY A 392 13.15 3.03 -19.08
CA GLY A 392 13.29 3.96 -20.20
C GLY A 392 14.58 4.80 -20.20
N LEU A 393 15.56 4.51 -19.33
CA LEU A 393 16.88 5.14 -19.34
C LEU A 393 18.00 4.10 -19.15
N GLU A 394 19.03 4.16 -20.00
CA GLU A 394 20.22 3.33 -19.84
C GLU A 394 21.07 3.82 -18.65
N ILE A 395 21.47 2.89 -17.77
CA ILE A 395 22.22 3.19 -16.54
C ILE A 395 23.69 2.76 -16.72
N PRO A 396 24.64 3.70 -16.90
CA PRO A 396 26.06 3.38 -17.00
C PRO A 396 26.65 3.06 -15.61
N TRP A 397 26.73 1.76 -15.27
CA TRP A 397 27.20 1.27 -13.96
C TRP A 397 28.63 1.69 -13.60
N ASP A 398 29.52 1.87 -14.57
CA ASP A 398 30.86 2.41 -14.31
C ASP A 398 30.82 3.81 -13.70
N THR A 399 29.86 4.63 -14.15
CA THR A 399 29.63 5.98 -13.61
C THR A 399 29.02 5.90 -12.22
N VAL A 400 28.07 4.99 -11.99
CA VAL A 400 27.49 4.74 -10.65
C VAL A 400 28.60 4.38 -9.65
N ASN A 401 29.46 3.42 -10.01
CA ASN A 401 30.56 2.97 -9.16
C ASN A 401 31.54 4.11 -8.83
N SER A 402 31.90 4.92 -9.83
CA SER A 402 32.75 6.09 -9.63
C SER A 402 32.13 7.10 -8.66
N TYR A 403 30.82 7.36 -8.77
CA TYR A 403 30.12 8.22 -7.82
C TYR A 403 29.99 7.61 -6.43
N THR A 404 29.77 6.29 -6.33
CA THR A 404 29.72 5.60 -5.03
C THR A 404 31.04 5.76 -4.29
N GLU A 405 32.18 5.55 -4.96
CA GLU A 405 33.50 5.76 -4.37
C GLU A 405 33.73 7.22 -3.97
N ALA A 406 33.35 8.17 -4.82
CA ALA A 406 33.50 9.60 -4.54
C ALA A 406 32.66 10.05 -3.32
N ILE A 407 31.42 9.59 -3.21
CA ILE A 407 30.54 9.89 -2.07
C ILE A 407 31.07 9.22 -0.80
N PHE A 408 31.49 7.95 -0.89
CA PHE A 408 31.99 7.20 0.26
C PHE A 408 33.26 7.84 0.85
N ASN A 409 34.17 8.34 0.00
CA ASN A 409 35.41 8.98 0.42
C ASN A 409 35.25 10.46 0.86
N SER A 410 34.04 11.01 0.79
CA SER A 410 33.79 12.40 1.18
C SER A 410 33.82 12.61 2.69
N ASP A 411 34.04 13.85 3.11
CA ASP A 411 33.97 14.30 4.50
C ASP A 411 32.53 14.43 5.04
N GLY A 412 31.54 13.90 4.31
CA GLY A 412 30.12 14.08 4.59
C GLY A 412 29.48 15.24 3.81
N SER A 413 30.27 16.03 3.07
CA SER A 413 29.73 17.00 2.11
C SER A 413 29.38 16.32 0.79
N LEU A 414 28.09 16.34 0.43
CA LEU A 414 27.62 15.81 -0.86
C LEU A 414 28.03 16.76 -1.99
N ARG A 415 29.08 16.40 -2.74
CA ARG A 415 29.53 17.17 -3.91
C ARG A 415 28.72 16.75 -5.14
N LEU A 416 27.90 17.66 -5.66
CA LEU A 416 27.13 17.42 -6.88
C LEU A 416 28.06 17.25 -8.10
N PRO A 417 27.74 16.30 -9.00
CA PRO A 417 28.41 16.18 -10.29
C PRO A 417 28.32 17.48 -11.12
N PRO A 418 29.25 17.72 -12.06
CA PRO A 418 29.39 19.02 -12.72
C PRO A 418 28.13 19.51 -13.45
N THR A 419 27.41 18.60 -14.11
CA THR A 419 26.23 18.94 -14.90
C THR A 419 25.04 19.28 -13.99
N LEU A 420 24.87 18.52 -12.90
CA LEU A 420 23.93 18.84 -11.81
C LEU A 420 24.27 20.14 -11.09
N GLN A 421 25.55 20.40 -10.81
CA GLN A 421 25.99 21.63 -10.17
C GLN A 421 25.70 22.85 -11.06
N LYS A 422 25.94 22.74 -12.37
CA LYS A 422 25.64 23.79 -13.35
C LYS A 422 24.14 24.06 -13.41
N HIS A 423 23.31 23.01 -13.42
CA HIS A 423 21.85 23.14 -13.42
C HIS A 423 21.35 23.77 -12.11
N SER A 424 21.82 23.29 -10.95
CA SER A 424 21.50 23.85 -9.63
C SER A 424 21.89 25.34 -9.51
N LYS A 425 23.07 25.72 -10.01
CA LYS A 425 23.48 27.14 -10.06
C LYS A 425 22.53 27.98 -10.92
N LYS A 426 22.16 27.49 -12.12
CA LYS A 426 21.20 28.16 -13.00
C LYS A 426 19.84 28.31 -12.32
N TYR A 427 19.39 27.27 -11.60
CA TYR A 427 18.14 27.27 -10.86
C TYR A 427 18.11 28.35 -9.77
N ASN A 428 19.14 28.38 -8.92
CA ASN A 428 19.26 29.32 -7.80
C ASN A 428 19.27 30.78 -8.28
N ILE A 429 19.89 31.06 -9.43
CA ILE A 429 19.90 32.40 -10.03
C ILE A 429 18.49 32.81 -10.47
N LEU A 430 17.70 31.89 -11.02
CA LEU A 430 16.39 32.20 -11.57
C LEU A 430 15.29 32.40 -10.52
N HIS A 431 15.38 31.74 -9.35
CA HIS A 431 14.23 31.63 -8.43
C HIS A 431 14.43 32.30 -7.05
N GLY A 432 15.62 32.79 -6.72
CA GLY A 432 15.86 33.71 -5.60
C GLY A 432 15.52 33.22 -4.17
N MET A 433 14.85 32.08 -3.98
CA MET A 433 14.46 31.49 -2.69
C MET A 433 14.32 29.95 -2.74
N SER A 434 14.40 29.37 -1.54
CA SER A 434 14.37 27.97 -1.06
C SER A 434 13.24 27.05 -1.60
N TYR A 435 13.11 26.85 -2.90
CA TYR A 435 12.40 25.68 -3.43
C TYR A 435 13.35 24.48 -3.47
N LEU A 436 12.81 23.28 -3.16
CA LEU A 436 13.51 21.98 -3.04
C LEU A 436 14.84 21.92 -3.80
N ASN A 437 15.94 21.83 -3.05
CA ASN A 437 17.26 21.72 -3.63
C ASN A 437 17.33 20.44 -4.47
N VAL A 438 18.03 20.46 -5.62
CA VAL A 438 18.33 19.26 -6.42
C VAL A 438 18.89 18.14 -5.53
N VAL A 439 19.69 18.51 -4.51
CA VAL A 439 20.17 17.59 -3.48
C VAL A 439 19.03 16.90 -2.73
N ASP A 440 18.03 17.66 -2.25
CA ASP A 440 16.90 17.12 -1.49
C ASP A 440 16.09 16.13 -2.34
N VAL A 441 15.91 16.44 -3.63
CA VAL A 441 15.24 15.55 -4.60
C VAL A 441 16.03 14.26 -4.78
N ILE A 442 17.36 14.35 -4.97
CA ILE A 442 18.23 13.17 -5.14
C ILE A 442 18.24 12.32 -3.88
N GLU A 443 18.33 12.93 -2.69
CA GLU A 443 18.25 12.24 -1.41
C GLU A 443 16.91 11.51 -1.25
N ALA A 444 15.81 12.20 -1.51
CA ALA A 444 14.47 11.66 -1.48
C ALA A 444 14.30 10.44 -2.40
N LEU A 445 14.73 10.56 -3.67
CA LEU A 445 14.68 9.47 -4.64
C LEU A 445 15.57 8.30 -4.23
N SER A 446 16.71 8.55 -3.57
CA SER A 446 17.58 7.47 -3.07
C SER A 446 16.89 6.65 -1.97
N ARG A 447 16.09 7.28 -1.10
CA ARG A 447 15.32 6.58 -0.06
C ARG A 447 14.19 5.76 -0.64
N LEU A 448 13.48 6.29 -1.64
CA LEU A 448 12.46 5.52 -2.36
C LEU A 448 13.08 4.32 -3.07
N LEU A 449 14.23 4.51 -3.72
CA LEU A 449 14.96 3.42 -4.36
C LEU A 449 15.35 2.33 -3.35
N LEU A 450 15.79 2.71 -2.14
CA LEU A 450 16.06 1.75 -1.07
C LEU A 450 14.81 0.97 -0.67
N ALA A 451 13.66 1.62 -0.46
CA ALA A 451 12.44 0.86 -0.16
C ALA A 451 12.01 -0.05 -1.30
N PHE A 452 12.22 0.36 -2.54
CA PHE A 452 11.99 -0.49 -3.70
C PHE A 452 12.96 -1.69 -3.74
N ALA A 453 14.21 -1.52 -3.31
CA ALA A 453 15.16 -2.63 -3.16
C ALA A 453 14.75 -3.64 -2.08
N HIS A 454 13.87 -3.27 -1.16
CA HIS A 454 13.25 -4.19 -0.20
C HIS A 454 12.00 -4.90 -0.74
N ILE A 455 11.52 -4.59 -1.94
CA ILE A 455 10.41 -5.30 -2.57
C ILE A 455 10.91 -6.64 -3.12
N VAL A 456 10.34 -7.74 -2.65
CA VAL A 456 10.62 -9.08 -3.18
C VAL A 456 10.02 -9.20 -4.58
N ASP A 457 10.84 -9.58 -5.56
CA ASP A 457 10.48 -9.67 -6.98
C ASP A 457 9.89 -8.34 -7.54
N ILE A 458 10.69 -7.27 -7.44
CA ILE A 458 10.29 -5.94 -7.91
C ILE A 458 9.93 -5.91 -9.40
N ARG A 459 10.52 -6.78 -10.23
CA ARG A 459 10.23 -6.84 -11.67
C ARG A 459 8.77 -7.22 -11.96
N ALA A 460 8.22 -8.17 -11.20
CA ALA A 460 6.80 -8.51 -11.27
C ALA A 460 5.86 -7.35 -10.87
N CYS A 461 6.40 -6.35 -10.14
CA CYS A 461 5.66 -5.20 -9.65
C CYS A 461 5.73 -3.96 -10.58
N SER A 462 6.33 -4.05 -11.77
CA SER A 462 6.48 -2.89 -12.69
C SER A 462 5.17 -2.16 -13.00
N GLN A 463 4.04 -2.86 -13.01
CA GLN A 463 2.71 -2.31 -13.27
C GLN A 463 1.96 -1.83 -12.02
N LEU A 464 2.60 -1.84 -10.84
CA LEU A 464 2.01 -1.40 -9.58
C LEU A 464 1.73 0.12 -9.63
N PRO A 465 0.46 0.56 -9.49
CA PRO A 465 0.14 1.99 -9.50
C PRO A 465 0.37 2.63 -8.14
N LEU A 466 1.36 3.50 -8.05
CA LEU A 466 1.74 4.24 -6.86
C LEU A 466 1.30 5.71 -6.95
N VAL A 467 0.82 6.26 -5.84
CA VAL A 467 0.45 7.67 -5.71
C VAL A 467 1.72 8.52 -5.76
N TYR A 468 1.74 9.47 -6.69
CA TYR A 468 2.74 10.54 -6.71
C TYR A 468 2.50 11.45 -5.49
N SER A 469 3.42 11.41 -4.53
CA SER A 469 3.41 12.33 -3.39
C SER A 469 4.83 12.76 -3.04
N MET A 470 5.04 14.09 -3.05
CA MET A 470 6.27 14.69 -2.57
C MET A 470 6.33 14.76 -1.05
N ASP A 471 5.19 14.72 -0.36
CA ASP A 471 5.15 14.80 1.10
C ASP A 471 5.79 13.56 1.74
N ILE A 472 5.67 12.40 1.08
CA ILE A 472 6.38 11.16 1.42
C ILE A 472 7.90 11.37 1.39
N LEU A 473 8.39 12.26 0.51
CA LEU A 473 9.81 12.52 0.33
C LEU A 473 10.40 13.48 1.39
N VAL A 474 9.58 14.39 1.91
CA VAL A 474 10.03 15.47 2.83
C VAL A 474 9.96 15.04 4.30
N ALA A 475 9.12 14.07 4.66
CA ALA A 475 8.88 13.69 6.05
C ALA A 475 10.05 12.96 6.76
N SER A 476 11.13 12.61 6.06
CA SER A 476 12.26 11.87 6.64
C SER A 476 13.45 12.77 6.91
N SER A 477 14.02 12.66 8.12
CA SER A 477 15.23 13.38 8.53
C SER A 477 16.34 13.17 7.49
N PRO A 478 17.09 14.22 7.12
CA PRO A 478 18.12 14.09 6.12
C PRO A 478 19.21 13.13 6.61
N ILE A 479 19.63 12.20 5.75
CA ILE A 479 20.75 11.30 6.03
C ILE A 479 22.03 12.12 5.85
N LYS A 480 22.35 12.94 6.86
CA LYS A 480 23.54 13.81 6.82
C LYS A 480 24.72 13.10 7.47
N GLY A 481 25.89 13.20 6.82
CA GLY A 481 27.17 12.89 7.45
C GLY A 481 27.57 11.42 7.45
N ARG A 482 28.44 11.07 8.41
CA ARG A 482 29.02 9.73 8.60
C ARG A 482 28.22 8.84 9.54
N ASP A 483 27.16 9.37 10.14
CA ASP A 483 26.42 8.69 11.20
C ASP A 483 25.57 7.55 10.64
N LEU A 484 25.42 6.50 11.45
CA LEU A 484 24.53 5.38 11.15
C LEU A 484 23.07 5.84 11.25
N VAL A 485 22.24 5.35 10.32
CA VAL A 485 20.82 5.68 10.25
C VAL A 485 20.03 4.53 10.86
N SER A 486 19.31 4.84 11.96
CA SER A 486 18.44 3.86 12.61
C SER A 486 17.16 3.65 11.80
N LEU A 487 16.83 2.40 11.53
CA LEU A 487 15.65 1.96 10.80
C LEU A 487 14.67 1.30 11.77
N ASP A 488 13.45 1.84 11.84
CA ASP A 488 12.34 1.23 12.57
C ASP A 488 11.70 0.10 11.74
N CYS A 489 11.19 -0.91 12.43
CA CYS A 489 10.56 -2.09 11.84
C CYS A 489 9.38 -1.81 10.87
N HIS A 490 8.80 -0.63 10.95
CA HIS A 490 7.68 -0.24 10.10
C HIS A 490 8.08 0.60 8.88
N VAL A 491 9.33 1.09 8.77
CA VAL A 491 9.68 2.17 7.83
C VAL A 491 9.41 1.80 6.37
N TRP A 492 9.98 0.69 5.88
CA TRP A 492 9.83 0.30 4.47
C TRP A 492 8.40 -0.09 4.12
N PHE A 493 7.79 -0.90 4.99
CA PHE A 493 6.41 -1.32 4.82
C PHE A 493 5.46 -0.11 4.79
N LYS A 494 5.58 0.82 5.75
CA LYS A 494 4.77 2.03 5.83
C LYS A 494 5.00 2.93 4.62
N MET A 495 6.23 3.09 4.15
CA MET A 495 6.52 3.94 2.98
C MET A 495 5.87 3.37 1.71
N ILE A 496 5.99 2.06 1.47
CA ILE A 496 5.33 1.38 0.35
C ILE A 496 3.81 1.50 0.46
N LEU A 497 3.25 1.26 1.65
CA LEU A 497 1.82 1.39 1.88
C LEU A 497 1.29 2.80 1.67
N THR A 498 2.04 3.82 2.08
CA THR A 498 1.66 5.22 1.88
C THR A 498 1.63 5.56 0.39
N MET A 499 2.58 5.05 -0.40
CA MET A 499 2.54 5.21 -1.85
C MET A 499 1.41 4.41 -2.50
N LEU A 500 1.11 3.21 -2.00
CA LEU A 500 0.05 2.36 -2.55
C LEU A 500 -1.35 2.94 -2.30
N MET A 501 -1.59 3.43 -1.07
CA MET A 501 -2.90 3.85 -0.59
C MET A 501 -3.15 5.36 -0.69
N GLY A 502 -2.10 6.18 -0.74
CA GLY A 502 -2.19 7.62 -0.57
C GLY A 502 -2.01 8.04 0.90
N HIS A 503 -1.49 9.25 1.13
CA HIS A 503 -1.10 9.71 2.47
C HIS A 503 -2.29 9.87 3.43
N LYS A 504 -3.39 10.49 2.98
CA LYS A 504 -4.56 10.74 3.82
C LYS A 504 -5.38 9.47 4.06
N TYR A 505 -5.70 8.76 2.99
CA TYR A 505 -6.41 7.49 3.08
C TYR A 505 -5.64 6.48 3.93
N GLY A 506 -4.31 6.40 3.76
CA GLY A 506 -3.45 5.60 4.62
C GLY A 506 -3.54 6.00 6.09
N LYS A 507 -3.46 7.30 6.42
CA LYS A 507 -3.55 7.76 7.81
C LYS A 507 -4.90 7.45 8.46
N GLU A 508 -6.00 7.61 7.72
CA GLU A 508 -7.36 7.34 8.23
C GLU A 508 -7.64 5.84 8.35
N LEU A 509 -7.23 5.05 7.36
CA LEU A 509 -7.44 3.60 7.35
C LEU A 509 -6.54 2.89 8.36
N LEU A 510 -5.30 3.36 8.51
CA LEU A 510 -4.30 2.76 9.39
C LEU A 510 -4.26 3.37 10.79
N GLY A 511 -4.99 4.46 11.05
CA GLY A 511 -5.01 5.16 12.33
C GLY A 511 -5.34 4.20 13.48
N GLY A 512 -4.31 3.84 14.26
CA GLY A 512 -4.41 2.91 15.40
C GLY A 512 -4.12 1.43 15.07
N LEU A 513 -3.93 1.06 13.81
CA LEU A 513 -3.62 -0.31 13.38
C LEU A 513 -2.16 -0.51 12.94
N GLU A 514 -1.35 0.55 12.83
CA GLU A 514 0.03 0.48 12.29
C GLU A 514 0.87 -0.64 12.92
N GLY A 515 0.84 -0.76 14.25
CA GLY A 515 1.59 -1.80 14.98
C GLY A 515 1.05 -3.23 14.85
N SER A 516 -0.11 -3.42 14.24
CA SER A 516 -0.78 -4.73 14.06
C SER A 516 -0.98 -5.13 12.60
N LEU A 517 -0.76 -4.20 11.67
CA LEU A 517 -1.04 -4.39 10.25
C LEU A 517 -0.04 -5.37 9.63
N CYS A 518 -0.52 -6.43 9.01
CA CYS A 518 0.34 -7.43 8.35
C CYS A 518 0.30 -7.32 6.83
N LEU A 519 -0.87 -6.98 6.28
CA LEU A 519 -1.12 -6.84 4.86
C LEU A 519 -2.11 -5.70 4.64
N ALA A 520 -1.84 -4.85 3.66
CA ALA A 520 -2.84 -3.92 3.15
C ALA A 520 -2.92 -4.00 1.62
N SER A 521 -4.13 -3.78 1.11
CA SER A 521 -4.46 -3.89 -0.29
C SER A 521 -5.12 -2.63 -0.79
N ALA A 522 -4.71 -2.16 -1.95
CA ALA A 522 -5.40 -1.12 -2.68
C ALA A 522 -5.28 -1.40 -4.17
N ARG A 523 -6.33 -1.05 -4.93
CA ARG A 523 -6.32 -1.14 -6.40
C ARG A 523 -5.90 -2.52 -6.89
N GLY A 524 -6.40 -3.58 -6.25
CA GLY A 524 -6.12 -4.96 -6.67
C GLY A 524 -4.66 -5.40 -6.49
N TRP A 525 -3.88 -4.71 -5.67
CA TRP A 525 -2.55 -5.14 -5.23
C TRP A 525 -2.53 -5.24 -3.71
N SER A 526 -1.77 -6.20 -3.19
CA SER A 526 -1.56 -6.43 -1.76
C SER A 526 -0.07 -6.33 -1.44
N ALA A 527 0.26 -5.52 -0.45
CA ALA A 527 1.60 -5.45 0.14
C ALA A 527 1.59 -6.07 1.54
N TYR A 528 2.54 -6.94 1.84
CA TYR A 528 2.57 -7.70 3.09
C TYR A 528 3.97 -8.06 3.59
N ILE A 529 4.06 -8.37 4.88
CA ILE A 529 5.32 -8.72 5.57
C ILE A 529 5.73 -10.19 5.35
N PRO A 530 7.00 -10.57 5.58
CA PRO A 530 7.52 -11.92 5.27
C PRO A 530 6.99 -13.07 6.13
N THR A 531 6.34 -12.77 7.25
CA THR A 531 6.09 -13.74 8.35
C THR A 531 4.77 -14.50 8.24
N PHE A 532 4.11 -14.45 7.08
CA PHE A 532 2.95 -15.29 6.81
C PHE A 532 3.33 -16.77 6.60
N GLU A 533 4.53 -17.03 6.07
CA GLU A 533 4.99 -18.37 5.74
C GLU A 533 5.55 -19.10 6.97
N ASP A 534 5.49 -20.44 6.94
CA ASP A 534 6.08 -21.32 7.95
C ASP A 534 7.57 -21.57 7.69
N ASN A 535 8.27 -20.52 7.22
CA ASN A 535 9.70 -20.58 6.93
C ASN A 535 10.50 -20.50 8.23
N ASP A 536 11.70 -21.08 8.25
CA ASP A 536 12.62 -20.90 9.36
C ASP A 536 12.97 -19.41 9.55
N PRO A 537 12.94 -18.86 10.78
CA PRO A 537 13.23 -17.44 11.01
C PRO A 537 14.65 -17.03 10.56
N GLY A 538 15.58 -17.99 10.50
CA GLY A 538 16.93 -17.78 9.97
C GLY A 538 16.91 -17.38 8.50
N ASN A 539 15.94 -17.88 7.74
CA ASN A 539 15.79 -17.67 6.30
C ASN A 539 14.86 -16.49 5.94
N VAL A 540 14.24 -15.86 6.93
CA VAL A 540 13.32 -14.73 6.72
C VAL A 540 14.05 -13.40 6.82
N ASP A 541 14.08 -12.62 5.74
CA ASP A 541 14.54 -11.23 5.75
C ASP A 541 13.42 -10.31 6.30
N CYS A 542 13.58 -9.81 7.53
CA CYS A 542 12.55 -9.02 8.21
C CYS A 542 12.33 -7.63 7.60
N GLU A 543 13.27 -7.14 6.80
CA GLU A 543 13.22 -5.84 6.14
C GLU A 543 12.49 -5.90 4.78
N SER A 544 12.31 -7.11 4.24
CA SER A 544 11.65 -7.34 2.95
C SER A 544 10.14 -7.08 2.99
N VAL A 545 9.60 -6.61 1.86
CA VAL A 545 8.17 -6.39 1.63
C VAL A 545 7.74 -7.16 0.40
N PHE A 546 6.70 -7.97 0.55
CA PHE A 546 6.12 -8.73 -0.55
C PHE A 546 4.99 -7.93 -1.18
N ILE A 547 4.94 -7.88 -2.51
CA ILE A 547 3.83 -7.27 -3.24
C ILE A 547 3.32 -8.26 -4.28
N LYS A 548 2.01 -8.51 -4.27
CA LYS A 548 1.35 -9.40 -5.22
C LYS A 548 0.03 -8.81 -5.69
N ARG A 549 -0.42 -9.20 -6.89
CA ARG A 549 -1.76 -8.88 -7.37
C ARG A 549 -2.81 -9.66 -6.58
N GLY A 550 -3.97 -9.03 -6.43
CA GLY A 550 -5.14 -9.55 -5.75
C GLY A 550 -5.41 -8.89 -4.41
N VAL A 551 -6.60 -9.14 -3.89
CA VAL A 551 -7.02 -8.75 -2.54
C VAL A 551 -7.33 -9.98 -1.69
N PRO A 552 -7.06 -9.95 -0.37
CA PRO A 552 -7.40 -11.03 0.55
C PRO A 552 -8.85 -11.45 0.40
N THR A 553 -9.04 -12.72 0.07
CA THR A 553 -10.33 -13.33 -0.19
C THR A 553 -10.39 -14.69 0.50
N ASN A 554 -11.44 -14.91 1.28
CA ASN A 554 -11.72 -16.23 1.84
C ASN A 554 -12.46 -17.05 0.78
N PRO A 555 -11.87 -18.12 0.21
CA PRO A 555 -12.47 -18.89 -0.87
C PRO A 555 -13.71 -19.68 -0.42
N ARG A 556 -13.90 -19.92 0.89
CA ARG A 556 -15.08 -20.63 1.41
C ARG A 556 -16.29 -19.71 1.56
N THR A 557 -16.07 -18.47 1.97
CA THR A 557 -17.15 -17.50 2.22
C THR A 557 -17.30 -16.45 1.11
N GLU A 558 -16.36 -16.42 0.17
CA GLU A 558 -16.19 -15.38 -0.85
C GLU A 558 -16.00 -13.95 -0.29
N GLU A 559 -15.78 -13.82 1.02
CA GLU A 559 -15.57 -12.52 1.67
C GLU A 559 -14.26 -11.92 1.20
N ARG A 560 -14.30 -10.63 0.82
CA ARG A 560 -13.12 -9.84 0.49
C ARG A 560 -12.86 -8.80 1.58
N ARG A 561 -11.60 -8.69 2.00
CA ARG A 561 -11.13 -7.63 2.88
C ARG A 561 -9.84 -7.05 2.32
N TYR A 562 -9.61 -5.78 2.60
CA TYR A 562 -8.45 -5.07 2.08
C TYR A 562 -7.28 -5.07 3.06
N LEU A 563 -7.50 -5.50 4.29
CA LEU A 563 -6.51 -5.51 5.36
C LEU A 563 -6.43 -6.90 6.00
N ILE A 564 -5.22 -7.30 6.39
CA ILE A 564 -4.99 -8.34 7.38
C ILE A 564 -4.23 -7.71 8.54
N VAL A 565 -4.78 -7.86 9.73
CA VAL A 565 -4.17 -7.40 10.99
C VAL A 565 -3.98 -8.58 11.92
N ASP A 566 -3.10 -8.40 12.90
CA ASP A 566 -2.95 -9.33 14.00
C ASP A 566 -4.30 -9.51 14.73
N GLY A 567 -4.68 -10.76 14.95
CA GLY A 567 -5.79 -11.11 15.82
C GLY A 567 -5.45 -10.81 17.28
N PRO A 568 -6.47 -10.62 18.14
CA PRO A 568 -6.22 -10.51 19.57
C PRO A 568 -5.50 -11.77 20.05
N ILE A 569 -4.40 -11.60 20.78
CA ILE A 569 -3.70 -12.73 21.41
C ILE A 569 -4.64 -13.27 22.48
N ILE A 570 -5.29 -14.40 22.18
CA ILE A 570 -6.23 -15.04 23.10
C ILE A 570 -5.39 -15.73 24.18
N ARG A 571 -5.14 -15.02 25.28
CA ARG A 571 -4.71 -15.67 26.52
C ARG A 571 -5.94 -16.30 27.16
N PRO A 572 -6.02 -17.63 27.28
CA PRO A 572 -7.14 -18.27 27.97
C PRO A 572 -7.25 -17.69 29.40
N LEU A 573 -8.46 -17.29 29.82
CA LEU A 573 -8.73 -16.69 31.14
C LEU A 573 -8.22 -17.53 32.32
N ASN A 574 -8.14 -18.83 32.12
CA ASN A 574 -7.39 -19.75 32.94
C ASN A 574 -6.57 -20.59 31.96
N PRO A 575 -5.28 -20.31 31.72
CA PRO A 575 -4.46 -21.29 31.04
C PRO A 575 -4.64 -22.61 31.81
N PRO A 576 -4.86 -23.76 31.14
CA PRO A 576 -4.85 -25.04 31.83
C PRO A 576 -3.61 -25.05 32.70
N ARG A 577 -3.71 -25.51 33.96
CA ARG A 577 -2.59 -25.62 34.92
C ARG A 577 -1.48 -26.47 34.31
N GLY A 578 -0.71 -25.90 33.40
CA GLY A 578 0.51 -26.41 32.84
C GLY A 578 1.66 -25.83 33.64
N PRO A 579 2.82 -26.52 33.67
CA PRO A 579 4.02 -25.95 34.25
C PRO A 579 4.39 -24.64 33.54
N ASP A 580 5.18 -23.86 34.25
CA ASP A 580 5.66 -22.55 33.83
C ASP A 580 6.37 -22.65 32.46
N LEU A 581 5.92 -21.87 31.47
CA LEU A 581 6.56 -21.73 30.14
C LEU A 581 7.87 -20.92 30.20
N THR A 582 8.25 -20.58 31.42
CA THR A 582 9.44 -19.83 31.75
C THR A 582 10.69 -20.64 31.43
N PRO A 583 11.71 -19.99 30.86
CA PRO A 583 13.02 -20.51 30.64
C PRO A 583 13.57 -21.19 31.87
N ARG A 584 13.93 -22.45 31.70
CA ARG A 584 14.67 -23.22 32.70
C ARG A 584 15.93 -23.79 32.09
N ILE A 585 16.97 -23.84 32.90
CA ILE A 585 18.21 -24.51 32.52
C ILE A 585 17.98 -26.01 32.47
N VAL A 586 18.42 -26.61 31.37
CA VAL A 586 18.34 -28.06 31.15
C VAL A 586 19.67 -28.70 31.51
N GLU A 587 20.78 -28.17 31.00
CA GLU A 587 22.14 -28.65 31.28
C GLU A 587 23.08 -27.50 31.72
N ARG A 588 23.92 -27.77 32.74
CA ARG A 588 25.04 -26.90 33.19
C ARG A 588 26.33 -27.72 33.25
N ALA A 589 27.37 -27.26 32.56
CA ALA A 589 28.67 -27.93 32.44
C ALA A 589 28.60 -29.33 31.78
N ASP A 590 29.76 -29.88 31.41
CA ASP A 590 29.94 -31.13 30.67
C ASP A 590 29.55 -31.04 29.19
N THR A 591 28.61 -31.87 28.75
CA THR A 591 28.23 -32.04 27.36
C THR A 591 26.72 -31.91 27.18
N TYR A 592 26.30 -31.55 25.97
CA TYR A 592 24.90 -31.58 25.59
C TYR A 592 24.72 -32.10 24.16
N THR A 593 23.54 -32.63 23.90
CA THR A 593 23.10 -32.96 22.54
C THR A 593 22.18 -31.86 22.02
N PRO A 594 22.56 -31.16 20.94
CA PRO A 594 21.69 -30.19 20.28
C PRO A 594 20.40 -30.86 19.80
N ARG A 595 19.27 -30.42 20.34
CA ARG A 595 17.93 -30.99 20.07
C ARG A 595 16.83 -29.96 20.30
N CYS A 596 15.59 -30.32 19.99
CA CYS A 596 14.41 -29.58 20.40
C CYS A 596 13.78 -30.24 21.63
N VAL A 597 13.77 -29.56 22.78
CA VAL A 597 13.19 -30.10 24.03
C VAL A 597 11.66 -30.01 24.03
N MET A 598 11.12 -28.99 23.38
CA MET A 598 9.67 -28.72 23.29
C MET A 598 9.24 -28.61 21.82
N PRO A 599 9.16 -29.73 21.08
CA PRO A 599 8.83 -29.71 19.66
C PRO A 599 7.40 -29.23 19.42
N VAL A 600 7.23 -28.49 18.32
CA VAL A 600 5.95 -27.99 17.85
C VAL A 600 5.32 -29.02 16.94
N LEU A 601 4.35 -29.75 17.49
CA LEU A 601 3.60 -30.77 16.78
C LEU A 601 2.72 -30.20 15.67
N ARG A 602 2.12 -29.03 15.90
CA ARG A 602 1.16 -28.46 14.96
C ARG A 602 1.12 -26.93 15.01
N ARG A 603 1.19 -26.30 13.85
CA ARG A 603 0.86 -24.88 13.61
C ARG A 603 -0.52 -24.79 12.95
N THR A 604 -1.38 -23.92 13.44
CA THR A 604 -2.71 -23.66 12.87
C THR A 604 -2.93 -22.17 12.75
N GLU A 605 -3.24 -21.68 11.55
CA GLU A 605 -3.68 -20.30 11.35
C GLU A 605 -5.17 -20.21 11.65
N MET A 606 -5.57 -19.24 12.45
CA MET A 606 -6.96 -18.98 12.79
C MET A 606 -7.35 -17.61 12.26
N TRP A 607 -8.41 -17.61 11.46
CA TRP A 607 -8.93 -16.44 10.78
C TRP A 607 -10.27 -16.01 11.38
N THR A 608 -10.41 -14.72 11.64
CA THR A 608 -11.69 -14.12 12.00
C THR A 608 -11.95 -12.89 11.14
N THR A 609 -13.21 -12.68 10.74
CA THR A 609 -13.59 -11.53 9.93
C THR A 609 -14.07 -10.39 10.82
N ARG A 610 -13.47 -9.20 10.70
CA ARG A 610 -14.00 -7.94 11.23
C ARG A 610 -14.60 -7.10 10.10
N SER A 611 -15.23 -5.98 10.46
CA SER A 611 -15.86 -5.07 9.50
C SER A 611 -14.88 -4.54 8.44
N LYS A 612 -13.62 -4.26 8.82
CA LYS A 612 -12.59 -3.67 7.94
C LYS A 612 -11.45 -4.60 7.54
N ALA A 613 -11.22 -5.70 8.28
CA ALA A 613 -10.03 -6.53 8.12
C ALA A 613 -10.31 -8.01 8.38
N PHE A 614 -9.45 -8.88 7.86
CA PHE A 614 -9.25 -10.19 8.44
C PHE A 614 -8.27 -10.08 9.62
N CYS A 615 -8.60 -10.75 10.71
CA CYS A 615 -7.74 -10.87 11.88
C CYS A 615 -7.12 -12.27 11.87
N MET A 616 -5.79 -12.34 11.86
CA MET A 616 -5.03 -13.58 11.81
C MET A 616 -4.32 -13.81 13.15
N SER A 617 -4.50 -14.99 13.73
CA SER A 617 -3.69 -15.46 14.86
C SER A 617 -3.12 -16.83 14.54
N ILE A 618 -1.92 -17.11 15.04
CA ILE A 618 -1.22 -18.38 14.84
C ILE A 618 -1.25 -19.14 16.15
N ARG A 619 -1.77 -20.37 16.10
CA ARG A 619 -1.81 -21.29 17.23
C ARG A 619 -0.79 -22.39 17.06
N TYR A 620 0.07 -22.55 18.05
CA TYR A 620 1.05 -23.62 18.12
C TYR A 620 0.66 -24.62 19.19
N HIS A 621 0.66 -25.90 18.83
CA HIS A 621 0.53 -27.03 19.75
C HIS A 621 1.89 -27.69 19.90
N LEU A 622 2.31 -27.87 21.13
CA LEU A 622 3.61 -28.41 21.48
C LEU A 622 3.46 -29.42 22.62
N GLU A 623 4.42 -30.32 22.70
CA GLU A 623 4.52 -31.31 23.75
C GLU A 623 5.89 -31.26 24.41
N GLU A 624 5.93 -31.60 25.69
CA GLU A 624 7.15 -31.69 26.47
C GLU A 624 7.11 -32.94 27.34
N LEU A 625 8.22 -33.68 27.37
CA LEU A 625 8.37 -34.82 28.27
C LEU A 625 9.00 -34.36 29.58
N VAL A 626 8.23 -34.33 30.66
CA VAL A 626 8.69 -33.93 31.99
C VAL A 626 8.56 -35.12 32.93
N ALA A 627 9.70 -35.64 33.43
CA ALA A 627 9.74 -36.78 34.35
C ALA A 627 8.98 -38.03 33.85
N GLY A 628 8.98 -38.26 32.53
CA GLY A 628 8.28 -39.38 31.90
C GLY A 628 6.81 -39.12 31.56
N GLU A 629 6.26 -37.97 31.93
CA GLU A 629 4.91 -37.56 31.55
C GLU A 629 4.94 -36.58 30.37
N THR A 630 4.15 -36.86 29.33
CA THR A 630 3.96 -35.92 28.22
C THR A 630 2.96 -34.85 28.60
N ARG A 631 3.39 -33.58 28.54
CA ARG A 631 2.56 -32.41 28.78
C ARG A 631 2.33 -31.69 27.47
N ALA A 632 1.08 -31.36 27.16
CA ALA A 632 0.71 -30.61 25.96
C ALA A 632 0.44 -29.15 26.30
N TYR A 633 0.88 -28.24 25.43
CA TYR A 633 0.69 -26.80 25.58
C TYR A 633 0.11 -26.21 24.31
N THR A 634 -0.45 -25.01 24.44
CA THR A 634 -0.92 -24.23 23.30
C THR A 634 -0.48 -22.79 23.46
N LEU A 635 0.28 -22.30 22.48
CA LEU A 635 0.76 -20.93 22.41
C LEU A 635 0.11 -20.19 21.26
N TYR A 636 -0.05 -18.88 21.43
CA TYR A 636 -0.66 -17.99 20.44
C TYR A 636 0.31 -16.87 20.10
N THR A 637 0.40 -16.55 18.82
CA THR A 637 1.18 -15.41 18.33
C THR A 637 0.54 -14.87 17.06
N SER A 638 1.20 -13.94 16.38
CA SER A 638 0.68 -13.27 15.20
C SER A 638 1.80 -12.86 14.24
N PRO A 639 1.52 -12.72 12.93
CA PRO A 639 2.57 -12.46 11.94
C PRO A 639 3.35 -11.17 12.20
N ARG A 640 2.67 -10.06 12.53
CA ARG A 640 3.36 -8.78 12.76
C ARG A 640 4.21 -8.85 14.03
N TYR A 641 3.70 -9.48 15.08
CA TYR A 641 4.49 -9.75 16.28
C TYR A 641 5.77 -10.53 15.98
N LEU A 642 5.68 -11.64 15.22
CA LEU A 642 6.85 -12.42 14.81
C LEU A 642 7.80 -11.62 13.91
N ASN A 643 7.29 -10.75 13.04
CA ASN A 643 8.13 -9.88 12.21
C ASN A 643 8.94 -8.92 13.07
N ASN A 644 8.29 -8.24 14.03
CA ASN A 644 8.96 -7.33 14.95
C ASN A 644 10.05 -8.06 15.75
N ALA A 645 9.83 -9.33 16.13
CA ALA A 645 10.81 -10.11 16.90
C ALA A 645 12.13 -10.27 16.16
N LEU A 646 12.11 -10.37 14.82
CA LEU A 646 13.33 -10.51 14.02
C LEU A 646 14.18 -9.24 13.93
N TRP A 647 13.62 -8.06 14.21
CA TRP A 647 14.36 -6.80 14.05
C TRP A 647 15.49 -6.64 15.08
N GLY A 648 15.34 -7.24 16.26
CA GLY A 648 16.35 -7.24 17.33
C GLY A 648 17.32 -8.43 17.31
N VAL A 649 17.30 -9.24 16.24
CA VAL A 649 18.02 -10.51 16.19
C VAL A 649 19.25 -10.42 15.29
N ASP A 650 20.40 -10.76 15.87
CA ASP A 650 21.64 -10.98 15.13
C ASP A 650 21.58 -12.34 14.43
N LYS A 651 22.00 -12.40 13.16
CA LYS A 651 22.06 -13.64 12.39
C LYS A 651 23.50 -14.06 12.16
N THR A 652 23.76 -15.36 12.09
CA THR A 652 25.05 -15.87 11.62
C THR A 652 25.21 -15.55 10.12
N LEU A 653 26.14 -14.65 9.78
CA LEU A 653 26.19 -13.98 8.47
C LEU A 653 26.79 -14.83 7.34
N LEU A 654 27.63 -15.81 7.67
CA LEU A 654 28.39 -16.58 6.68
C LEU A 654 28.25 -18.08 6.91
N PRO A 655 28.15 -18.88 5.84
CA PRO A 655 28.29 -20.31 5.95
C PRO A 655 29.68 -20.65 6.52
N CYS A 656 29.70 -21.46 7.57
CA CYS A 656 30.95 -21.89 8.19
C CYS A 656 31.53 -23.10 7.42
N PRO A 657 32.86 -23.31 7.46
CA PRO A 657 33.49 -24.44 6.77
C PRO A 657 33.16 -25.81 7.39
N HIS A 658 32.57 -25.85 8.60
CA HIS A 658 32.37 -27.05 9.41
C HIS A 658 31.04 -27.79 9.15
N ARG A 659 30.49 -27.71 7.92
CA ARG A 659 29.09 -28.14 7.66
C ARG A 659 28.86 -29.65 7.78
N ASP A 660 29.89 -30.47 7.60
CA ASP A 660 29.77 -31.93 7.45
C ASP A 660 30.10 -32.74 8.72
N GLU A 661 30.55 -32.09 9.81
CA GLU A 661 30.95 -32.76 11.05
C GLU A 661 30.22 -32.15 12.25
N GLU A 662 28.90 -32.37 12.35
CA GLU A 662 28.19 -32.07 13.60
C GLU A 662 28.26 -33.28 14.54
N PRO A 663 29.14 -33.27 15.57
CA PRO A 663 29.12 -34.31 16.58
C PRO A 663 27.76 -34.32 17.31
N GLN A 664 27.29 -35.52 17.63
CA GLN A 664 26.02 -35.74 18.35
C GLN A 664 26.05 -35.16 19.77
N GLU A 665 27.24 -35.01 20.33
CA GLU A 665 27.49 -34.49 21.67
C GLU A 665 28.50 -33.34 21.56
N LYS A 666 28.24 -32.25 22.28
CA LYS A 666 29.01 -31.01 22.25
C LYS A 666 29.40 -30.62 23.67
N ASP A 667 30.64 -30.23 23.88
CA ASP A 667 31.09 -29.71 25.17
C ASP A 667 30.48 -28.32 25.44
N LEU A 668 30.02 -28.10 26.67
CA LEU A 668 29.61 -26.80 27.18
C LEU A 668 30.83 -26.13 27.85
N ALA A 669 31.23 -24.97 27.32
CA ALA A 669 32.24 -24.16 27.97
C ALA A 669 31.75 -23.64 29.33
N LEU A 670 32.71 -23.21 30.18
CA LEU A 670 32.40 -22.49 31.42
C LEU A 670 31.52 -21.28 31.08
N ASP A 671 30.47 -21.06 31.89
CA ASP A 671 29.52 -19.94 31.73
C ASP A 671 28.56 -20.05 30.51
N VAL A 672 28.48 -21.24 29.90
CA VAL A 672 27.49 -21.61 28.88
C VAL A 672 26.52 -22.64 29.46
N ALA A 673 25.22 -22.41 29.26
CA ALA A 673 24.18 -23.35 29.65
C ALA A 673 23.16 -23.54 28.54
N THR A 674 22.44 -24.66 28.56
CA THR A 674 21.31 -24.89 27.67
C THR A 674 20.01 -24.59 28.39
N ALA A 675 19.02 -24.11 27.64
CA ALA A 675 17.74 -23.71 28.18
C ALA A 675 16.58 -24.17 27.31
N ALA A 676 15.46 -24.45 27.97
CA ALA A 676 14.17 -24.72 27.35
C ALA A 676 13.12 -23.76 27.94
N GLY A 677 12.19 -23.29 27.10
CA GLY A 677 11.16 -22.32 27.47
C GLY A 677 10.97 -21.28 26.38
N PHE A 678 9.83 -20.58 26.44
CA PHE A 678 9.42 -19.64 25.41
C PHE A 678 9.12 -18.24 25.93
N GLU A 679 8.65 -18.07 27.17
CA GLU A 679 8.37 -16.74 27.73
C GLU A 679 9.67 -16.17 28.30
N TRP A 680 10.39 -15.27 27.64
CA TRP A 680 11.66 -14.70 28.12
C TRP A 680 11.44 -13.26 28.66
N ARG A 681 11.29 -13.09 29.98
CA ARG A 681 11.08 -11.86 30.77
C ARG A 681 12.32 -11.46 31.59
N LEU A 682 12.36 -10.22 32.04
CA LEU A 682 13.46 -9.68 32.85
C LEU A 682 13.53 -10.27 34.27
N ASP A 683 12.36 -10.50 34.90
CA ASP A 683 12.24 -10.93 36.30
C ASP A 683 12.24 -12.45 36.48
N PHE A 684 13.02 -13.20 35.68
CA PHE A 684 13.23 -14.61 36.03
C PHE A 684 13.87 -14.67 37.41
N GLY A 685 13.09 -15.20 38.36
CA GLY A 685 13.47 -15.39 39.76
C GLY A 685 14.86 -16.00 39.90
N PRO A 686 15.44 -15.92 41.11
CA PRO A 686 16.87 -15.93 41.34
C PRO A 686 17.54 -17.09 40.59
N TRP A 687 18.08 -16.79 39.41
CA TRP A 687 19.20 -17.56 38.92
C TRP A 687 20.22 -17.48 40.05
N PRO A 688 20.62 -18.61 40.66
CA PRO A 688 21.47 -18.57 41.84
C PRO A 688 22.77 -17.84 41.48
N ASP A 689 22.96 -16.60 41.96
CA ASP A 689 24.06 -15.61 41.83
C ASP A 689 24.94 -15.54 40.54
N GLU A 690 24.72 -16.42 39.57
CA GLU A 690 25.54 -16.72 38.40
C GLU A 690 24.59 -17.08 37.24
N SER A 691 23.95 -16.07 36.65
CA SER A 691 23.24 -16.23 35.39
C SER A 691 24.28 -16.47 34.28
N PRO A 692 24.21 -17.58 33.53
CA PRO A 692 25.23 -17.95 32.57
C PRO A 692 25.32 -16.87 31.49
N ARG A 693 26.51 -16.46 31.11
CA ARG A 693 26.69 -15.46 30.06
C ARG A 693 26.01 -15.87 28.76
N ILE A 694 26.07 -17.15 28.38
CA ILE A 694 25.42 -17.67 27.17
C ILE A 694 24.36 -18.71 27.52
N CYS A 695 23.14 -18.48 27.04
CA CYS A 695 22.05 -19.45 27.08
C CYS A 695 21.77 -19.99 25.67
N ILE A 696 21.92 -21.29 25.47
CA ILE A 696 21.62 -21.98 24.21
C ILE A 696 20.18 -22.50 24.26
N CYS A 697 19.30 -21.99 23.40
CA CYS A 697 17.92 -22.45 23.31
C CYS A 697 17.86 -23.79 22.57
N LEU A 698 17.36 -24.84 23.24
CA LEU A 698 17.23 -26.18 22.68
C LEU A 698 16.00 -26.29 21.78
N VAL A 699 16.12 -25.77 20.56
CA VAL A 699 15.08 -25.76 19.51
C VAL A 699 15.57 -26.30 18.15
N LYS A 700 16.75 -26.95 18.14
CA LYS A 700 17.38 -27.41 16.90
C LYS A 700 16.47 -28.36 16.13
N GLY A 701 16.35 -28.12 14.83
CA GLY A 701 15.58 -28.96 13.91
C GLY A 701 14.08 -28.62 13.86
N ASP A 702 13.62 -27.62 14.61
CA ASP A 702 12.23 -27.18 14.62
C ASP A 702 12.12 -25.66 14.41
N ALA A 703 11.87 -25.26 13.16
CA ALA A 703 11.68 -23.86 12.75
C ALA A 703 10.58 -23.13 13.55
N ARG A 704 9.53 -23.85 13.96
CA ARG A 704 8.39 -23.27 14.67
C ARG A 704 8.71 -23.04 16.15
N ALA A 705 9.46 -23.96 16.76
CA ALA A 705 9.98 -23.77 18.12
C ALA A 705 10.93 -22.55 18.16
N ARG A 706 11.76 -22.36 17.13
CA ARG A 706 12.60 -21.16 16.97
C ARG A 706 11.77 -19.88 16.92
N TRP A 707 10.68 -19.85 16.15
CA TRP A 707 9.75 -18.72 16.14
C TRP A 707 9.13 -18.42 17.51
N LEU A 708 8.76 -19.46 18.27
CA LEU A 708 8.19 -19.29 19.61
C LEU A 708 9.20 -18.69 20.59
N VAL A 709 10.48 -19.10 20.52
CA VAL A 709 11.56 -18.50 21.32
C VAL A 709 11.70 -17.02 20.98
N LEU A 710 11.78 -16.68 19.70
CA LEU A 710 11.91 -15.28 19.27
C LEU A 710 10.69 -14.44 19.66
N GLY A 711 9.50 -15.02 19.54
CA GLY A 711 8.25 -14.38 19.93
C GLY A 711 8.27 -14.01 21.40
N GLY A 712 8.49 -14.97 22.31
CA GLY A 712 8.39 -14.67 23.73
C GLY A 712 9.51 -13.82 24.34
N ILE A 713 10.49 -13.37 23.54
CA ILE A 713 11.45 -12.32 23.90
C ILE A 713 10.79 -10.92 23.86
N LEU A 714 9.79 -10.70 23.01
CA LEU A 714 9.13 -9.39 22.87
C LEU A 714 8.00 -9.13 23.88
N GLU A 715 7.59 -10.10 24.70
CA GLU A 715 6.41 -9.96 25.56
C GLU A 715 6.53 -8.93 26.70
N ASP A 716 7.70 -8.32 26.93
CA ASP A 716 7.96 -7.40 28.05
C ASP A 716 7.67 -5.91 27.74
N ASP A 717 7.46 -5.53 26.48
CA ASP A 717 7.24 -4.12 26.07
C ASP A 717 5.77 -3.69 26.12
N SER A 718 5.00 -4.17 27.10
CA SER A 718 3.65 -3.64 27.31
C SER A 718 3.77 -2.14 27.65
N PRO A 719 3.13 -1.23 26.90
CA PRO A 719 3.21 0.21 27.14
C PRO A 719 2.67 0.64 28.53
N ASP A 720 1.99 -0.28 29.23
CA ASP A 720 1.46 -0.06 30.57
C ASP A 720 2.51 -0.23 31.69
N VAL A 721 3.74 -0.65 31.38
CA VAL A 721 4.84 -0.78 32.36
C VAL A 721 5.92 0.28 32.05
N PRO A 722 5.87 1.46 32.69
CA PRO A 722 6.74 2.60 32.36
C PRO A 722 8.25 2.40 32.64
N ASP A 723 8.65 1.27 33.22
CA ASP A 723 10.04 0.92 33.55
C ASP A 723 10.48 -0.43 32.93
N ALA A 724 9.86 -0.88 31.83
CA ALA A 724 10.30 -2.07 31.11
C ALA A 724 11.73 -1.87 30.57
N THR A 725 12.71 -2.39 31.32
CA THR A 725 14.14 -2.34 30.97
C THR A 725 14.42 -3.47 30.00
N GLY A 726 14.09 -3.33 28.71
CA GLY A 726 14.14 -4.42 27.71
C GLY A 726 15.32 -5.40 27.84
N LEU A 727 15.11 -6.68 27.45
CA LEU A 727 16.00 -7.82 27.71
C LEU A 727 17.49 -7.46 27.87
N GLU A 728 18.09 -7.85 28.99
CA GLU A 728 19.54 -7.74 29.20
C GLU A 728 20.37 -8.59 28.21
N ARG A 729 19.74 -9.58 27.57
CA ARG A 729 20.41 -10.53 26.67
C ARG A 729 20.24 -10.15 25.20
N ARG A 730 21.34 -10.18 24.46
CA ARG A 730 21.35 -10.12 23.00
C ARG A 730 20.92 -11.45 22.41
N VAL A 731 20.30 -11.44 21.24
CA VAL A 731 19.78 -12.66 20.58
C VAL A 731 20.58 -12.95 19.33
N LEU A 732 21.22 -14.11 19.28
CA LEU A 732 21.89 -14.64 18.10
C LEU A 732 21.08 -15.82 17.55
N LEU A 733 20.60 -15.69 16.32
CA LEU A 733 19.90 -16.73 15.58
C LEU A 733 20.86 -17.41 14.60
N ARG A 734 21.02 -18.72 14.79
CA ARG A 734 21.81 -19.56 13.90
C ARG A 734 21.07 -19.77 12.57
N CYS A 735 21.71 -19.50 11.45
CA CYS A 735 21.20 -19.81 10.11
C CYS A 735 21.74 -21.16 9.60
N ASP A 736 21.12 -21.73 8.58
CA ASP A 736 21.42 -23.07 8.02
C ASP A 736 22.86 -23.22 7.48
N GLY A 737 23.56 -22.11 7.26
CA GLY A 737 24.97 -22.10 6.86
C GLY A 737 25.96 -22.29 8.02
N CYS A 738 25.54 -22.07 9.27
CA CYS A 738 26.44 -22.07 10.42
C CYS A 738 26.27 -23.36 11.24
N CYS A 739 27.35 -23.91 11.79
CA CYS A 739 27.29 -25.01 12.74
C CYS A 739 27.02 -24.47 14.15
N VAL A 740 26.59 -25.36 15.06
CA VAL A 740 26.29 -24.99 16.44
C VAL A 740 27.50 -24.36 17.16
N SER A 741 28.70 -24.93 17.00
CA SER A 741 29.90 -24.42 17.65
C SER A 741 30.23 -22.99 17.21
N CYS A 742 30.27 -22.72 15.90
CA CYS A 742 30.55 -21.37 15.41
C CYS A 742 29.54 -20.31 15.85
N ALA A 743 28.26 -20.69 16.03
CA ALA A 743 27.26 -19.78 16.56
C ALA A 743 27.54 -19.44 18.04
N VAL A 744 27.88 -20.43 18.85
CA VAL A 744 28.23 -20.23 20.27
C VAL A 744 29.54 -19.45 20.41
N ASP A 745 30.56 -19.79 19.63
CA ASP A 745 31.86 -19.12 19.62
C ASP A 745 31.69 -17.63 19.29
N ARG A 746 30.87 -17.31 18.28
CA ARG A 746 30.55 -15.92 17.95
C ARG A 746 29.90 -15.17 19.12
N ALA A 747 28.94 -15.77 19.80
CA ALA A 747 28.33 -15.16 20.98
C ALA A 747 29.35 -15.01 22.14
N SER A 748 30.30 -15.94 22.27
CA SER A 748 31.38 -15.88 23.25
C SER A 748 32.42 -14.79 22.96
N ASP A 749 32.66 -14.49 21.68
CA ASP A 749 33.58 -13.43 21.26
C ASP A 749 32.99 -12.02 21.48
N GLU A 750 31.67 -11.89 21.54
CA GLU A 750 30.99 -10.61 21.72
C GLU A 750 30.62 -10.33 23.19
N ALA A 751 30.84 -9.09 23.65
CA ALA A 751 30.53 -8.68 25.02
C ALA A 751 29.02 -8.74 25.33
N GLY A 752 28.70 -8.89 26.62
CA GLY A 752 27.33 -8.96 27.13
C GLY A 752 26.82 -10.39 27.32
N LYS A 753 25.56 -10.51 27.74
CA LYS A 753 24.85 -11.78 27.89
C LYS A 753 24.13 -12.11 26.59
N TRP A 754 24.07 -13.40 26.24
CA TRP A 754 23.55 -13.87 24.98
C TRP A 754 22.50 -14.97 25.12
N LEU A 755 21.58 -14.97 24.17
CA LEU A 755 20.65 -16.03 23.86
C LEU A 755 20.98 -16.56 22.47
N VAL A 756 21.41 -17.81 22.36
CA VAL A 756 21.77 -18.46 21.10
C VAL A 756 20.64 -19.40 20.70
N VAL A 757 19.91 -19.07 19.64
CA VAL A 757 18.80 -19.87 19.10
C VAL A 757 19.31 -20.78 17.99
N LEU A 758 19.28 -22.10 18.24
CA LEU A 758 19.91 -23.14 17.40
C LEU A 758 19.13 -23.59 16.17
#